data_AF-A0A364NCH6-F1
#
_entry.id   AF-A0A364NCH6-F1
#
_cell.length_a   1.000
_cell.length_b   1.000
_cell.length_c   1.000
_cell.angle_alpha   90.00
_cell.angle_beta   90.00
_cell.angle_gamma   90.00
#
_symmetry.space_group_name_H-M   'P 1'
#
loop_
_entity.id
_entity.type
_entity.pdbx_description
1 polymer ?
#
loop_
_entity_poly.entity_id
_entity_poly.type
_entity_poly.pdbx_seq_one_letter_code
_entity_poly.pdbx_strand_id
1 'polypeptide(L)'
;MLIRSARGIPPSFALLLAFLVFLGWQLSQGTSHDEQPPPPPPPAPAPVEPEQKPHEEEQKPPRLAVITFVTEQRSYLHLSLKNKDHYSRRHGYDFITDYEQHSATGNPVFWKFNMIERLVKTGKYDWIWWVDFDTLVTNTDIAVHGIIDEELQSAKNADEIDYIFTHDCNGLNLGSFAVRAHERSLDFIRRALELHSTSESNHYSEQDAMVELMKDKPYSDRFIVAPQSKLNAFPEEIKCYENDDGKWEPGKFIIHFAGAWAHVKGDDPTGQLMNNPVIYLSRQHAINHAKITPETTAALSRFIDNATKPSTNSPVLPATLVHIVDAKSNVLFSHGSSLDTLPTSSSIAIIQSLTKIIGAIAYMQLVERGLVTLDDPTTITDFLPELAAKKVLTGYDTDPEPGKKEWRFEDRNGDITARMLLNHTYGGGHTYFNKLLLEYIQDLGEDVWAKTNEATDPYGVLLASPLLWQPGTHTNYGQGLDWIAVLIERISKKSLQAYLQENIFDPLGLKEIGLEPAFGGAVTVLPGNTGKFWPRKMRSGEEFVALDPVEPEIVNRDDAFPQGEYHTGCLGTGLVASAGDYAHLVSLLLPQNSGVDPASGYRVLSAESVREIVSPQLPEHLRNDSRSLPVSDAFHILLPVDLSSQYLDPEGSYGLGCGVQGADRVLERGGKGRRGGTSLLDLVSALPDTAGWGPPVSNETMLDGVPFAPYSKADKLGRMADWTEGKDRERGGRQQYGNRNYRDQQVYGANQQTNPFAIQAAEEEATFSVVDNTRTSARGRGFGRGGGTVFRGRGGARGGQAQRGGRGTFQRVGGRGGNQYDNRGGRGGRGGRRFGWRDDKPQRNRDASVQVKPEWEVKEEIDFSRLSKLNLDTHEGEDIDKYGFLYYYDRSYDKQPGAKTSERRLNVLDRAAYNVTTSSDPVLQELADKDEATVFATDNVLSMLMCATKSVYSWDLVFTKKNNKVFIDKRDGSSLDMVTVNENAADAPLEISEGNKDSINSPGALMLEATHINNVFPLQVVSESETNKVSMPHEHPFYNEEVETDPPASKAYRYRRFDLSLDKDEEPLHLVVRTELDAVVKNNINGEDQYLTIKALNEFDNKAQGAGGALDWRTKLASQRGAVLATEMKNNSCKLARWTVQSILAKADTMKLGFVSRTNPKNNNDHVILGVLTNKPRDFAAQMALNLNNGWAIVRTIVDMVLRMDEGKYVLVKDPNKSLLRLYSVPLHTFEEEDAEEMQAPAEDDDE
;
A
#
# COMPACT_ATOMS: atom_id res chain seq x y z
N MET A 1 -37.29 -56.81 34.95
CA MET A 1 -36.60 -58.02 35.49
C MET A 1 -35.69 -58.67 34.43
N LEU A 2 -34.92 -57.88 33.66
CA LEU A 2 -34.18 -58.35 32.45
C LEU A 2 -32.69 -57.96 32.44
N ILE A 3 -32.13 -57.57 33.59
CA ILE A 3 -30.75 -57.07 33.73
C ILE A 3 -29.87 -58.13 34.46
N ARG A 4 -30.07 -59.42 34.14
CA ARG A 4 -29.26 -60.54 34.68
C ARG A 4 -28.89 -61.64 33.67
N SER A 5 -29.32 -61.54 32.41
CA SER A 5 -28.93 -62.46 31.31
C SER A 5 -27.90 -61.87 30.34
N ALA A 6 -27.71 -60.55 30.30
CA ALA A 6 -26.88 -59.85 29.33
C ALA A 6 -25.37 -59.80 29.69
N ARG A 7 -24.78 -60.91 30.14
CA ARG A 7 -23.32 -61.07 30.30
C ARG A 7 -22.82 -62.17 29.38
N GLY A 8 -22.55 -61.81 28.12
CA GLY A 8 -22.10 -62.74 27.09
C GLY A 8 -22.20 -62.27 25.64
N ILE A 9 -22.67 -61.05 25.36
CA ILE A 9 -22.77 -60.50 24.01
C ILE A 9 -21.45 -59.79 23.66
N PRO A 10 -20.76 -60.16 22.55
CA PRO A 10 -19.54 -59.47 22.10
C PRO A 10 -19.81 -58.02 21.65
N PRO A 11 -18.87 -57.07 21.82
CA PRO A 11 -19.06 -55.68 21.41
C PRO A 11 -19.39 -55.50 19.92
N SER A 12 -18.78 -56.33 19.06
CA SER A 12 -19.08 -56.37 17.62
C SER A 12 -20.53 -56.71 17.30
N PHE A 13 -21.20 -57.51 18.13
CA PHE A 13 -22.60 -57.90 17.92
C PHE A 13 -23.58 -56.80 18.36
N ALA A 14 -23.19 -55.97 19.34
CA ALA A 14 -23.94 -54.77 19.70
C ALA A 14 -23.82 -53.68 18.60
N LEU A 15 -22.62 -53.50 18.04
CA LEU A 15 -22.39 -52.64 16.87
C LEU A 15 -23.19 -53.11 15.65
N LEU A 16 -23.20 -54.41 15.36
CA LEU A 16 -24.00 -54.98 14.27
C LEU A 16 -25.51 -54.70 14.45
N LEU A 17 -26.03 -54.83 15.68
CA LEU A 17 -27.43 -54.51 15.99
C LEU A 17 -27.75 -53.02 15.79
N ALA A 18 -26.87 -52.11 16.20
CA ALA A 18 -27.03 -50.68 15.94
C ALA A 18 -27.02 -50.36 14.44
N PHE A 19 -26.09 -50.97 13.69
CA PHE A 19 -25.97 -50.79 12.24
C PHE A 19 -27.19 -51.33 11.48
N LEU A 20 -27.75 -52.48 11.88
CA LEU A 20 -28.96 -53.05 11.29
C LEU A 20 -30.22 -52.22 11.58
N VAL A 21 -30.32 -51.58 12.76
CA VAL A 21 -31.42 -50.64 13.06
C VAL A 21 -31.30 -49.38 12.21
N PHE A 22 -30.09 -48.86 12.00
CA PHE A 22 -29.84 -47.71 11.11
C PHE A 22 -30.18 -48.04 9.64
N LEU A 23 -29.75 -49.19 9.14
CA LEU A 23 -30.10 -49.66 7.79
C LEU A 23 -31.61 -49.86 7.62
N GLY A 24 -32.28 -50.44 8.61
CA GLY A 24 -33.74 -50.63 8.60
C GLY A 24 -34.53 -49.32 8.61
N TRP A 25 -33.95 -48.23 9.14
CA TRP A 25 -34.55 -46.90 9.07
C TRP A 25 -34.37 -46.26 7.68
N GLN A 26 -33.18 -46.35 7.06
CA GLN A 26 -33.03 -45.87 5.68
C GLN A 26 -33.88 -46.66 4.67
N LEU A 27 -33.98 -47.98 4.84
CA LEU A 27 -34.78 -48.85 3.97
C LEU A 27 -36.30 -48.69 4.14
N SER A 28 -36.79 -47.86 5.08
CA SER A 28 -38.22 -47.56 5.22
C SER A 28 -38.69 -46.30 4.46
N GLN A 29 -37.75 -45.60 3.80
CA GLN A 29 -38.00 -44.37 3.03
C GLN A 29 -37.80 -44.64 1.52
N GLY A 30 -38.72 -45.40 0.91
CA GLY A 30 -38.61 -45.82 -0.50
C GLY A 30 -39.96 -46.00 -1.21
N THR A 31 -40.17 -45.17 -2.23
CA THR A 31 -41.21 -45.17 -3.29
C THR A 31 -42.12 -46.40 -3.44
N SER A 32 -43.43 -46.16 -3.62
CA SER A 32 -44.41 -47.16 -4.10
C SER A 32 -45.09 -46.66 -5.39
N HIS A 33 -45.50 -47.60 -6.26
CA HIS A 33 -46.01 -47.34 -7.60
C HIS A 33 -47.32 -48.13 -7.87
N ASP A 34 -48.04 -47.72 -8.92
CA ASP A 34 -49.01 -48.48 -9.73
C ASP A 34 -50.54 -48.55 -9.40
N GLU A 35 -51.29 -47.99 -10.38
CA GLU A 35 -52.56 -48.43 -11.01
C GLU A 35 -53.99 -48.06 -10.50
N GLN A 36 -54.91 -48.04 -11.48
CA GLN A 36 -56.30 -47.52 -11.55
C GLN A 36 -57.39 -48.59 -11.18
N PRO A 37 -58.75 -48.36 -11.15
CA PRO A 37 -59.62 -47.38 -11.87
C PRO A 37 -60.85 -46.85 -11.03
N PRO A 38 -62.10 -46.70 -11.55
CA PRO A 38 -62.69 -45.72 -12.51
C PRO A 38 -63.73 -44.71 -11.87
N PRO A 39 -64.29 -43.71 -12.60
CA PRO A 39 -65.11 -42.59 -12.05
C PRO A 39 -66.64 -42.86 -11.96
N PRO A 40 -67.43 -42.21 -11.07
CA PRO A 40 -67.99 -40.82 -11.24
C PRO A 40 -68.23 -40.09 -9.87
N PRO A 41 -69.18 -39.13 -9.63
CA PRO A 41 -69.88 -38.10 -10.44
C PRO A 41 -69.71 -36.63 -9.90
N PRO A 42 -70.22 -35.57 -10.59
CA PRO A 42 -70.33 -34.18 -10.06
C PRO A 42 -71.59 -33.97 -9.16
N PRO A 43 -71.79 -32.84 -8.43
CA PRO A 43 -71.19 -31.48 -8.47
C PRO A 43 -70.57 -31.07 -7.10
N ALA A 44 -70.38 -29.81 -6.61
CA ALA A 44 -70.82 -28.44 -6.95
C ALA A 44 -69.86 -27.34 -6.37
N PRO A 45 -69.99 -26.03 -6.71
CA PRO A 45 -68.95 -25.01 -6.43
C PRO A 45 -69.29 -23.88 -5.42
N ALA A 46 -68.38 -23.63 -4.46
CA ALA A 46 -68.11 -22.37 -3.74
C ALA A 46 -66.98 -22.62 -2.69
N PRO A 47 -66.24 -21.60 -2.19
CA PRO A 47 -66.21 -20.17 -2.54
C PRO A 47 -64.96 -19.80 -3.40
N VAL A 48 -64.72 -18.50 -3.63
CA VAL A 48 -63.56 -17.98 -4.34
C VAL A 48 -62.53 -17.43 -3.35
N GLU A 49 -61.32 -17.98 -3.37
CA GLU A 49 -60.12 -17.38 -2.75
C GLU A 49 -59.44 -16.42 -3.74
N PRO A 50 -58.73 -15.36 -3.27
CA PRO A 50 -58.18 -14.34 -4.15
C PRO A 50 -57.04 -14.87 -5.03
N GLU A 51 -56.96 -14.35 -6.26
CA GLU A 51 -56.03 -14.80 -7.29
C GLU A 51 -54.56 -14.72 -6.82
N GLN A 52 -53.82 -15.82 -7.00
CA GLN A 52 -52.36 -15.77 -6.98
C GLN A 52 -51.90 -14.91 -8.16
N LYS A 53 -51.28 -13.76 -7.87
CA LYS A 53 -50.50 -13.03 -8.87
C LYS A 53 -49.42 -13.96 -9.44
N PRO A 54 -49.02 -13.79 -10.72
CA PRO A 54 -47.84 -14.45 -11.25
C PRO A 54 -46.61 -14.19 -10.37
N HIS A 55 -45.68 -15.13 -10.32
CA HIS A 55 -44.34 -14.83 -9.84
C HIS A 55 -43.72 -13.77 -10.76
N GLU A 56 -43.46 -12.58 -10.21
CA GLU A 56 -42.56 -11.62 -10.83
C GLU A 56 -41.15 -12.24 -10.76
N GLU A 57 -40.56 -12.54 -11.92
CA GLU A 57 -39.14 -12.90 -12.00
C GLU A 57 -38.34 -11.65 -11.60
N GLU A 58 -37.45 -11.77 -10.61
CA GLU A 58 -36.49 -10.70 -10.29
C GLU A 58 -35.53 -10.53 -11.47
N GLN A 59 -35.88 -9.62 -12.38
CA GLN A 59 -35.02 -9.20 -13.48
C GLN A 59 -33.72 -8.66 -12.90
N LYS A 60 -32.60 -9.33 -13.21
CA LYS A 60 -31.27 -8.84 -12.82
C LYS A 60 -31.07 -7.47 -13.47
N PRO A 61 -30.59 -6.45 -12.74
CA PRO A 61 -30.34 -5.13 -13.31
C PRO A 61 -29.33 -5.22 -14.46
N PRO A 62 -29.49 -4.42 -15.53
CA PRO A 62 -28.66 -4.52 -16.73
C PRO A 62 -27.21 -4.15 -16.45
N ARG A 63 -26.28 -4.84 -17.10
CA ARG A 63 -24.84 -4.57 -16.99
C ARG A 63 -24.55 -3.24 -17.70
N LEU A 64 -24.16 -2.22 -16.94
CA LEU A 64 -24.04 -0.85 -17.45
C LEU A 64 -22.64 -0.29 -17.24
N ALA A 65 -22.08 0.30 -18.29
CA ALA A 65 -20.85 1.09 -18.25
C ALA A 65 -21.16 2.59 -18.27
N VAL A 66 -20.50 3.36 -17.42
CA VAL A 66 -20.53 4.84 -17.42
C VAL A 66 -19.23 5.33 -18.03
N ILE A 67 -19.29 6.08 -19.14
CA ILE A 67 -18.10 6.34 -19.95
C ILE A 67 -17.86 7.82 -20.26
N THR A 68 -16.59 8.22 -20.26
CA THR A 68 -16.15 9.60 -20.49
C THR A 68 -14.75 9.63 -21.11
N PHE A 69 -14.39 10.76 -21.74
CA PHE A 69 -13.08 11.00 -22.35
C PHE A 69 -12.42 12.25 -21.79
N VAL A 70 -11.09 12.33 -21.82
CA VAL A 70 -10.30 13.47 -21.34
C VAL A 70 -9.35 13.94 -22.44
N THR A 71 -9.57 15.13 -22.97
CA THR A 71 -8.73 15.73 -24.03
C THR A 71 -7.53 16.52 -23.50
N GLU A 72 -7.68 17.19 -22.35
CA GLU A 72 -6.70 18.11 -21.78
C GLU A 72 -6.76 18.13 -20.23
N GLN A 73 -5.68 18.55 -19.58
CA GLN A 73 -5.72 18.83 -18.15
C GLN A 73 -6.45 20.15 -17.87
N ARG A 74 -7.62 20.07 -17.24
CA ARG A 74 -8.42 21.21 -16.75
C ARG A 74 -8.48 21.22 -15.22
N SER A 75 -8.72 22.39 -14.62
CA SER A 75 -8.78 22.57 -13.15
C SER A 75 -9.72 21.59 -12.45
N TYR A 76 -10.87 21.33 -13.07
CA TYR A 76 -11.94 20.47 -12.58
C TYR A 76 -11.75 18.98 -12.93
N LEU A 77 -10.59 18.60 -13.50
CA LEU A 77 -10.28 17.22 -13.91
C LEU A 77 -10.51 16.21 -12.78
N HIS A 78 -9.93 16.48 -11.61
CA HIS A 78 -10.08 15.61 -10.44
C HIS A 78 -11.52 15.59 -9.88
N LEU A 79 -12.26 16.70 -10.01
CA LEU A 79 -13.63 16.82 -9.50
C LEU A 79 -14.62 16.01 -10.35
N SER A 80 -14.55 16.13 -11.67
CA SER A 80 -15.42 15.40 -12.62
C SER A 80 -15.20 13.89 -12.55
N LEU A 81 -13.94 13.43 -12.61
CA LEU A 81 -13.61 12.00 -12.52
C LEU A 81 -14.03 11.41 -11.18
N LYS A 82 -13.71 12.05 -10.05
CA LYS A 82 -14.05 11.55 -8.71
C LYS A 82 -15.56 11.52 -8.46
N ASN A 83 -16.33 12.42 -9.08
CA ASN A 83 -17.79 12.42 -9.02
C ASN A 83 -18.40 11.23 -9.79
N LYS A 84 -17.96 10.99 -11.02
CA LYS A 84 -18.43 9.86 -11.86
C LYS A 84 -18.00 8.50 -11.29
N ASP A 85 -16.77 8.39 -10.79
CA ASP A 85 -16.23 7.22 -10.07
C ASP A 85 -17.05 6.86 -8.82
N HIS A 86 -17.34 7.85 -7.97
CA HIS A 86 -18.15 7.66 -6.77
C HIS A 86 -19.59 7.22 -7.09
N TYR A 87 -20.23 7.84 -8.10
CA TYR A 87 -21.56 7.45 -8.56
C TYR A 87 -21.59 6.01 -9.08
N SER A 88 -20.60 5.64 -9.91
CA SER A 88 -20.56 4.31 -10.56
C SER A 88 -20.35 3.20 -9.53
N ARG A 89 -19.42 3.39 -8.58
CA ARG A 89 -19.24 2.46 -7.44
C ARG A 89 -20.49 2.33 -6.57
N ARG A 90 -21.28 3.38 -6.42
CA ARG A 90 -22.51 3.36 -5.60
C ARG A 90 -23.59 2.44 -6.17
N HIS A 91 -23.66 2.31 -7.51
CA HIS A 91 -24.70 1.54 -8.21
C HIS A 91 -24.16 0.26 -8.87
N GLY A 92 -22.87 -0.06 -8.73
CA GLY A 92 -22.26 -1.26 -9.31
C GLY A 92 -21.98 -1.18 -10.81
N TYR A 93 -21.82 0.03 -11.36
CA TYR A 93 -21.46 0.25 -12.77
C TYR A 93 -19.94 0.29 -12.97
N ASP A 94 -19.46 -0.17 -14.13
CA ASP A 94 -18.08 0.05 -14.54
C ASP A 94 -17.88 1.50 -15.00
N PHE A 95 -16.97 2.24 -14.36
CA PHE A 95 -16.58 3.57 -14.80
C PHE A 95 -15.35 3.51 -15.70
N ILE A 96 -15.48 3.94 -16.95
CA ILE A 96 -14.43 3.84 -17.96
C ILE A 96 -14.06 5.25 -18.42
N THR A 97 -12.79 5.62 -18.27
CA THR A 97 -12.23 6.90 -18.72
C THR A 97 -11.17 6.66 -19.78
N ASP A 98 -11.30 7.30 -20.93
CA ASP A 98 -10.27 7.28 -21.98
C ASP A 98 -9.46 8.59 -22.04
N TYR A 99 -8.19 8.47 -22.43
CA TYR A 99 -7.21 9.54 -22.59
C TYR A 99 -6.56 9.51 -24.00
N GLU A 100 -7.11 8.71 -24.93
CA GLU A 100 -6.57 8.54 -26.29
C GLU A 100 -6.45 9.86 -27.08
N GLN A 101 -5.27 10.05 -27.68
CA GLN A 101 -4.96 11.12 -28.63
C GLN A 101 -4.36 10.49 -29.91
N HIS A 102 -4.99 9.44 -30.43
CA HIS A 102 -4.34 8.47 -31.33
C HIS A 102 -5.06 8.23 -32.67
N SER A 103 -5.59 9.30 -33.29
CA SER A 103 -6.02 9.27 -34.71
C SER A 103 -5.40 10.42 -35.50
N ALA A 104 -4.64 10.12 -36.56
CA ALA A 104 -4.14 11.12 -37.51
C ALA A 104 -5.24 11.72 -38.41
N THR A 105 -6.46 11.18 -38.33
CA THR A 105 -7.64 11.55 -39.10
C THR A 105 -8.87 11.50 -38.19
N GLY A 106 -9.35 12.65 -37.72
CA GLY A 106 -10.57 12.74 -36.91
C GLY A 106 -10.63 14.00 -36.04
N ASN A 107 -11.79 14.66 -36.02
CA ASN A 107 -12.15 15.66 -35.02
C ASN A 107 -12.37 14.94 -33.67
N PRO A 108 -11.85 15.45 -32.52
CA PRO A 108 -12.04 14.83 -31.19
C PRO A 108 -13.48 14.44 -30.85
N VAL A 109 -14.48 15.13 -31.41
CA VAL A 109 -15.91 14.79 -31.28
C VAL A 109 -16.20 13.32 -31.63
N PHE A 110 -15.51 12.76 -32.63
CA PHE A 110 -15.75 11.38 -33.09
C PHE A 110 -15.07 10.30 -32.24
N TRP A 111 -14.21 10.66 -31.28
CA TRP A 111 -13.55 9.67 -30.41
C TRP A 111 -14.55 8.95 -29.48
N LYS A 112 -15.70 9.58 -29.17
CA LYS A 112 -16.79 8.94 -28.41
C LYS A 112 -17.30 7.66 -29.08
N PHE A 113 -17.41 7.67 -30.41
CA PHE A 113 -17.86 6.52 -31.18
C PHE A 113 -16.84 5.38 -31.19
N ASN A 114 -15.54 5.69 -31.25
CA ASN A 114 -14.47 4.70 -31.14
C ASN A 114 -14.48 4.01 -29.77
N MET A 115 -14.82 4.75 -28.70
CA MET A 115 -14.95 4.21 -27.35
C MET A 115 -16.20 3.31 -27.23
N ILE A 116 -17.36 3.77 -27.71
CA ILE A 116 -18.59 2.97 -27.76
C ILE A 116 -18.37 1.69 -28.58
N GLU A 117 -17.80 1.78 -29.80
CA GLU A 117 -17.54 0.61 -30.64
C GLU A 117 -16.61 -0.41 -29.99
N ARG A 118 -15.52 0.04 -29.31
CA ARG A 118 -14.65 -0.85 -28.54
C ARG A 118 -15.42 -1.59 -27.46
N LEU A 119 -16.31 -0.92 -26.73
CA LEU A 119 -17.04 -1.50 -25.61
C LEU A 119 -18.19 -2.43 -26.03
N VAL A 120 -18.94 -2.09 -27.08
CA VAL A 120 -19.97 -2.98 -27.64
C VAL A 120 -19.35 -4.31 -28.10
N LYS A 121 -18.18 -4.26 -28.75
CA LYS A 121 -17.44 -5.46 -29.20
C LYS A 121 -16.96 -6.37 -28.07
N THR A 122 -17.02 -5.95 -26.80
CA THR A 122 -16.66 -6.80 -25.64
C THR A 122 -17.78 -7.75 -25.21
N GLY A 123 -19.04 -7.47 -25.54
CA GLY A 123 -20.22 -8.19 -25.02
C GLY A 123 -20.43 -8.11 -23.50
N LYS A 124 -19.64 -7.30 -22.77
CA LYS A 124 -19.68 -7.20 -21.30
C LYS A 124 -20.88 -6.43 -20.75
N TYR A 125 -21.46 -5.55 -21.56
CA TYR A 125 -22.53 -4.63 -21.15
C TYR A 125 -23.79 -4.88 -21.96
N ASP A 126 -24.93 -4.47 -21.39
CA ASP A 126 -26.24 -4.43 -22.04
C ASP A 126 -26.57 -2.99 -22.46
N TRP A 127 -26.15 -2.02 -21.64
CA TRP A 127 -26.25 -0.57 -21.90
C TRP A 127 -24.94 0.15 -21.60
N ILE A 128 -24.71 1.25 -22.29
CA ILE A 128 -23.56 2.14 -22.10
C ILE A 128 -24.11 3.57 -21.95
N TRP A 129 -23.79 4.25 -20.87
CA TRP A 129 -24.14 5.65 -20.63
C TRP A 129 -22.94 6.55 -20.96
N TRP A 130 -23.02 7.30 -22.05
CA TRP A 130 -22.05 8.32 -22.39
C TRP A 130 -22.28 9.57 -21.52
N VAL A 131 -21.22 10.11 -20.93
CA VAL A 131 -21.27 11.31 -20.09
C VAL A 131 -20.04 12.20 -20.32
N ASP A 132 -20.25 13.38 -20.88
CA ASP A 132 -19.20 14.34 -21.23
C ASP A 132 -18.42 14.85 -20.00
N PHE A 133 -17.23 15.37 -20.27
CA PHE A 133 -16.25 15.65 -19.23
C PHE A 133 -16.66 16.81 -18.30
N ASP A 134 -17.37 17.81 -18.84
CA ASP A 134 -17.90 18.97 -18.15
C ASP A 134 -19.33 18.76 -17.60
N THR A 135 -19.55 17.59 -16.99
CA THR A 135 -20.79 17.24 -16.25
C THR A 135 -20.50 16.79 -14.81
N LEU A 136 -21.47 16.96 -13.92
CA LEU A 136 -21.45 16.41 -12.55
C LEU A 136 -22.79 15.77 -12.18
N VAL A 137 -22.78 14.54 -11.67
CA VAL A 137 -23.93 13.91 -11.02
C VAL A 137 -24.17 14.59 -9.67
N THR A 138 -25.29 15.29 -9.53
CA THR A 138 -25.65 16.11 -8.36
C THR A 138 -26.58 15.40 -7.37
N ASN A 139 -27.28 14.35 -7.81
CA ASN A 139 -28.07 13.47 -6.95
C ASN A 139 -27.67 12.01 -7.26
N THR A 140 -26.96 11.36 -6.34
CA THR A 140 -26.48 9.98 -6.52
C THR A 140 -27.45 8.91 -6.03
N ASP A 141 -28.63 9.28 -5.52
CA ASP A 141 -29.69 8.32 -5.15
C ASP A 141 -30.44 7.80 -6.39
N ILE A 142 -30.54 8.60 -7.44
CA ILE A 142 -31.15 8.23 -8.72
C ILE A 142 -30.22 7.27 -9.48
N ALA A 143 -30.75 6.14 -9.95
CA ALA A 143 -30.02 5.16 -10.74
C ALA A 143 -30.34 5.31 -12.23
N VAL A 144 -29.31 5.42 -13.08
CA VAL A 144 -29.49 5.60 -14.54
C VAL A 144 -30.16 4.39 -15.21
N HIS A 145 -30.01 3.16 -14.72
CA HIS A 145 -30.78 2.03 -15.25
C HIS A 145 -32.28 2.25 -15.06
N GLY A 146 -32.73 2.75 -13.90
CA GLY A 146 -34.14 3.06 -13.67
C GLY A 146 -34.70 4.14 -14.60
N ILE A 147 -33.87 5.08 -15.08
CA ILE A 147 -34.27 6.04 -16.13
C ILE A 147 -34.43 5.31 -17.48
N ILE A 148 -33.47 4.45 -17.83
CA ILE A 148 -33.52 3.64 -19.06
C ILE A 148 -34.78 2.75 -19.06
N ASP A 149 -35.07 2.07 -17.95
CA ASP A 149 -36.20 1.16 -17.81
C ASP A 149 -37.56 1.90 -17.86
N GLU A 150 -37.65 3.10 -17.29
CA GLU A 150 -38.85 3.96 -17.37
C GLU A 150 -39.13 4.42 -18.81
N GLU A 151 -38.10 4.88 -19.53
CA GLU A 151 -38.23 5.30 -20.93
C GLU A 151 -38.56 4.09 -21.84
N LEU A 152 -37.92 2.93 -21.65
CA LEU A 152 -38.20 1.71 -22.40
C LEU A 152 -39.65 1.22 -22.22
N GLN A 153 -40.26 1.41 -21.04
CA GLN A 153 -41.68 1.12 -20.81
C GLN A 153 -42.63 2.01 -21.62
N SER A 154 -42.19 3.18 -22.10
CA SER A 154 -42.98 4.06 -22.98
C SER A 154 -42.90 3.67 -24.46
N ALA A 155 -41.93 2.82 -24.84
CA ALA A 155 -41.74 2.37 -26.21
C ALA A 155 -42.73 1.25 -26.61
N LYS A 156 -43.13 1.22 -27.88
CA LYS A 156 -44.00 0.15 -28.42
C LYS A 156 -43.31 -1.22 -28.49
N ASN A 157 -41.99 -1.22 -28.57
CA ASN A 157 -41.16 -2.41 -28.57
C ASN A 157 -39.80 -2.06 -27.97
N ALA A 158 -39.64 -2.29 -26.66
CA ALA A 158 -38.42 -1.94 -25.92
C ALA A 158 -37.16 -2.59 -26.53
N ASP A 159 -37.28 -3.81 -27.05
CA ASP A 159 -36.17 -4.55 -27.65
C ASP A 159 -35.67 -3.99 -28.98
N GLU A 160 -36.42 -3.11 -29.65
CA GLU A 160 -35.99 -2.43 -30.89
C GLU A 160 -35.33 -1.06 -30.65
N ILE A 161 -35.36 -0.55 -29.41
CA ILE A 161 -34.70 0.72 -29.05
C ILE A 161 -33.20 0.52 -28.86
N ASP A 162 -32.42 1.37 -29.52
CA ASP A 162 -30.94 1.41 -29.49
C ASP A 162 -30.38 2.61 -28.73
N TYR A 163 -31.10 3.74 -28.70
CA TYR A 163 -30.62 4.99 -28.13
C TYR A 163 -31.69 5.70 -27.30
N ILE A 164 -31.25 6.30 -26.18
CA ILE A 164 -32.04 7.21 -25.36
C ILE A 164 -31.26 8.52 -25.25
N PHE A 165 -31.74 9.55 -25.95
CA PHE A 165 -31.16 10.89 -25.98
C PHE A 165 -31.97 11.86 -25.12
N THR A 166 -31.46 13.09 -24.96
CA THR A 166 -32.26 14.26 -24.53
C THR A 166 -32.17 15.37 -25.56
N HIS A 167 -33.11 16.32 -25.52
CA HIS A 167 -32.98 17.58 -26.25
C HIS A 167 -32.17 18.62 -25.46
N ASP A 168 -31.56 19.56 -26.18
CA ASP A 168 -30.99 20.80 -25.65
C ASP A 168 -31.18 21.95 -26.66
N CYS A 169 -30.63 23.14 -26.37
CA CYS A 169 -30.79 24.34 -27.21
C CYS A 169 -30.25 24.23 -28.66
N ASN A 170 -29.48 23.20 -29.00
CA ASN A 170 -28.96 22.91 -30.34
C ASN A 170 -29.73 21.78 -31.05
N GLY A 171 -30.75 21.20 -30.40
CA GLY A 171 -31.48 20.05 -30.91
C GLY A 171 -31.19 18.79 -30.09
N LEU A 172 -30.23 17.97 -30.50
CA LEU A 172 -29.96 16.66 -29.89
C LEU A 172 -28.73 16.69 -28.99
N ASN A 173 -28.90 16.46 -27.68
CA ASN A 173 -27.76 16.41 -26.77
C ASN A 173 -26.98 15.10 -26.94
N LEU A 174 -25.69 15.22 -27.28
CA LEU A 174 -24.75 14.10 -27.40
C LEU A 174 -23.62 14.15 -26.35
N GLY A 175 -23.90 14.80 -25.22
CA GLY A 175 -23.01 14.85 -24.05
C GLY A 175 -23.56 14.13 -22.81
N SER A 176 -24.86 13.80 -22.76
CA SER A 176 -25.36 12.70 -21.94
C SER A 176 -26.47 11.92 -22.64
N PHE A 177 -26.18 10.68 -22.99
CA PHE A 177 -27.10 9.77 -23.68
C PHE A 177 -26.77 8.30 -23.38
N ALA A 178 -27.78 7.42 -23.44
CA ALA A 178 -27.58 5.98 -23.29
C ALA A 178 -27.68 5.28 -24.65
N VAL A 179 -26.83 4.27 -24.87
CA VAL A 179 -26.82 3.42 -26.06
C VAL A 179 -26.82 1.95 -25.66
N ARG A 180 -27.67 1.14 -26.31
CA ARG A 180 -27.73 -0.31 -26.13
C ARG A 180 -26.50 -0.96 -26.76
N ALA A 181 -25.86 -1.87 -26.04
CA ALA A 181 -24.63 -2.51 -26.48
C ALA A 181 -24.88 -3.62 -27.51
N HIS A 182 -25.16 -3.24 -28.76
CA HIS A 182 -25.50 -4.16 -29.85
C HIS A 182 -24.91 -3.67 -31.19
N GLU A 183 -24.51 -4.58 -32.09
CA GLU A 183 -23.92 -4.21 -33.41
C GLU A 183 -24.84 -3.33 -34.26
N ARG A 184 -26.17 -3.49 -34.12
CA ARG A 184 -27.16 -2.67 -34.83
C ARG A 184 -27.17 -1.19 -34.37
N SER A 185 -26.65 -0.89 -33.18
CA SER A 185 -26.37 0.48 -32.71
C SER A 185 -25.14 1.05 -33.39
N LEU A 186 -24.11 0.21 -33.63
CA LEU A 186 -22.88 0.61 -34.31
C LEU A 186 -23.10 0.89 -35.80
N ASP A 187 -24.03 0.18 -36.45
CA ASP A 187 -24.50 0.47 -37.82
C ASP A 187 -24.93 1.94 -37.99
N PHE A 188 -25.76 2.45 -37.07
CA PHE A 188 -26.21 3.85 -37.07
C PHE A 188 -25.05 4.84 -36.90
N ILE A 189 -24.11 4.57 -35.98
CA ILE A 189 -22.89 5.37 -35.78
C ILE A 189 -22.00 5.40 -37.03
N ARG A 190 -21.74 4.22 -37.63
CA ARG A 190 -20.95 4.09 -38.85
C ARG A 190 -21.61 4.87 -39.99
N ARG A 191 -22.94 4.79 -40.12
CA ARG A 191 -23.69 5.51 -41.15
C ARG A 191 -23.72 7.04 -40.94
N ALA A 192 -23.73 7.51 -39.69
CA ALA A 192 -23.61 8.95 -39.38
C ALA A 192 -22.25 9.52 -39.80
N LEU A 193 -21.16 8.76 -39.58
CA LEU A 193 -19.81 9.09 -40.04
C LEU A 193 -19.70 9.11 -41.57
N GLU A 194 -20.36 8.17 -42.27
CA GLU A 194 -20.46 8.18 -43.73
C GLU A 194 -21.20 9.42 -44.27
N LEU A 195 -22.33 9.82 -43.66
CA LEU A 195 -23.07 11.01 -44.08
C LEU A 195 -22.30 12.32 -43.85
N HIS A 196 -21.63 12.45 -42.70
CA HIS A 196 -20.74 13.58 -42.44
C HIS A 196 -19.64 13.69 -43.53
N SER A 197 -18.95 12.59 -43.80
CA SER A 197 -17.80 12.54 -44.72
C SER A 197 -18.15 12.56 -46.22
N THR A 198 -19.39 12.27 -46.62
CA THR A 198 -19.85 12.31 -48.02
C THR A 198 -20.57 13.60 -48.42
N SER A 199 -20.83 14.52 -47.49
CA SER A 199 -21.42 15.82 -47.82
C SER A 199 -20.41 16.72 -48.56
N GLU A 200 -20.71 17.15 -49.79
CA GLU A 200 -19.82 17.95 -50.66
C GLU A 200 -19.45 19.36 -50.12
N SER A 201 -19.79 19.66 -48.87
CA SER A 201 -19.66 20.98 -48.24
C SER A 201 -19.25 20.96 -46.76
N ASN A 202 -19.03 19.80 -46.14
CA ASN A 202 -18.81 19.64 -44.69
C ASN A 202 -19.89 20.33 -43.80
N HIS A 203 -21.13 20.42 -44.28
CA HIS A 203 -22.17 21.26 -43.63
C HIS A 203 -22.93 20.59 -42.47
N TYR A 204 -22.76 19.28 -42.24
CA TYR A 204 -23.41 18.55 -41.14
C TYR A 204 -22.41 18.34 -39.99
N SER A 205 -22.79 18.72 -38.77
CA SER A 205 -22.09 18.25 -37.55
C SER A 205 -22.43 16.78 -37.25
N GLU A 206 -21.79 16.23 -36.21
CA GLU A 206 -22.17 14.94 -35.61
C GLU A 206 -23.68 14.88 -35.29
N GLN A 207 -24.19 15.92 -34.61
CA GLN A 207 -25.58 16.01 -34.20
C GLN A 207 -26.52 16.08 -35.42
N ASP A 208 -26.19 16.93 -36.41
CA ASP A 208 -27.02 17.08 -37.61
C ASP A 208 -27.09 15.78 -38.42
N ALA A 209 -25.98 15.05 -38.55
CA ALA A 209 -25.91 13.78 -39.27
C ALA A 209 -26.74 12.67 -38.59
N MET A 210 -26.73 12.61 -37.26
CA MET A 210 -27.58 11.69 -36.49
C MET A 210 -29.06 12.10 -36.59
N VAL A 211 -29.37 13.40 -36.46
CA VAL A 211 -30.74 13.93 -36.57
C VAL A 211 -31.33 13.74 -37.97
N GLU A 212 -30.53 13.77 -39.04
CA GLU A 212 -31.01 13.43 -40.39
C GLU A 212 -31.30 11.93 -40.52
N LEU A 213 -30.40 11.06 -40.05
CA LEU A 213 -30.64 9.60 -40.03
C LEU A 213 -31.86 9.19 -39.21
N MET A 214 -32.16 9.91 -38.13
CA MET A 214 -33.36 9.68 -37.30
C MET A 214 -34.68 9.89 -38.07
N LYS A 215 -34.66 10.54 -39.25
CA LYS A 215 -35.82 10.71 -40.13
C LYS A 215 -35.99 9.55 -41.12
N ASP A 216 -34.90 8.82 -41.42
CA ASP A 216 -34.88 7.76 -42.41
C ASP A 216 -35.29 6.39 -41.83
N LYS A 217 -35.97 5.58 -42.64
CA LYS A 217 -36.15 4.15 -42.33
C LYS A 217 -34.95 3.37 -42.87
N PRO A 218 -34.31 2.50 -42.05
CA PRO A 218 -34.90 1.77 -40.93
C PRO A 218 -34.60 2.32 -39.51
N TYR A 219 -34.09 3.54 -39.36
CA TYR A 219 -33.64 4.07 -38.06
C TYR A 219 -34.73 4.82 -37.28
N SER A 220 -35.74 5.37 -37.96
CA SER A 220 -36.81 6.21 -37.38
C SER A 220 -37.56 5.64 -36.17
N ASP A 221 -37.52 4.32 -35.97
CA ASP A 221 -38.33 3.61 -34.99
C ASP A 221 -37.47 3.06 -33.81
N ARG A 222 -36.18 3.44 -33.72
CA ARG A 222 -35.18 2.84 -32.80
C ARG A 222 -34.65 3.74 -31.67
N PHE A 223 -35.20 4.93 -31.47
CA PHE A 223 -34.71 5.87 -30.48
C PHE A 223 -35.84 6.45 -29.62
N ILE A 224 -35.48 6.84 -28.41
CA ILE A 224 -36.30 7.65 -27.52
C ILE A 224 -35.58 8.98 -27.30
N VAL A 225 -36.34 10.08 -27.25
CA VAL A 225 -35.85 11.35 -26.72
C VAL A 225 -36.57 11.61 -25.41
N ALA A 226 -35.86 11.39 -24.31
CA ALA A 226 -36.36 11.56 -22.96
C ALA A 226 -36.46 13.07 -22.60
N PRO A 227 -37.29 13.45 -21.61
CA PRO A 227 -37.34 14.82 -21.12
C PRO A 227 -35.96 15.31 -20.65
N GLN A 228 -35.55 16.49 -21.12
CA GLN A 228 -34.21 17.07 -20.90
C GLN A 228 -33.71 16.90 -19.45
N SER A 229 -34.54 17.25 -18.47
CA SER A 229 -34.20 17.24 -17.05
C SER A 229 -33.89 15.86 -16.44
N LYS A 230 -34.18 14.75 -17.13
CA LYS A 230 -33.85 13.39 -16.64
C LYS A 230 -32.36 13.07 -16.73
N LEU A 231 -31.70 13.40 -17.85
CA LEU A 231 -30.29 13.09 -18.10
C LEU A 231 -29.41 14.33 -18.33
N ASN A 232 -29.97 15.54 -18.37
CA ASN A 232 -29.23 16.72 -18.85
C ASN A 232 -29.83 18.07 -18.39
N ALA A 233 -29.52 18.55 -17.18
CA ALA A 233 -29.96 19.88 -16.71
C ALA A 233 -28.81 20.91 -16.73
N PHE A 234 -29.12 22.19 -17.01
CA PHE A 234 -28.11 23.25 -17.17
C PHE A 234 -28.19 24.34 -16.07
N PRO A 235 -27.06 24.91 -15.62
CA PRO A 235 -27.05 26.03 -14.67
C PRO A 235 -27.73 27.29 -15.24
N GLU A 236 -28.16 28.23 -14.40
CA GLU A 236 -28.86 29.46 -14.86
C GLU A 236 -27.99 30.34 -15.77
N GLU A 237 -26.67 30.26 -15.56
CA GLU A 237 -25.63 30.91 -16.34
C GLU A 237 -25.53 30.37 -17.77
N ILE A 238 -25.94 29.12 -18.03
CA ILE A 238 -25.91 28.47 -19.35
C ILE A 238 -27.34 28.18 -19.80
N LYS A 239 -27.92 29.09 -20.57
CA LYS A 239 -29.33 29.02 -21.00
C LYS A 239 -29.54 28.08 -22.19
N CYS A 240 -29.14 26.82 -22.03
CA CYS A 240 -29.28 25.77 -23.04
C CYS A 240 -30.42 24.78 -22.74
N TYR A 241 -31.58 25.30 -22.33
CA TYR A 241 -32.76 24.51 -22.00
C TYR A 241 -33.96 24.91 -22.87
N GLU A 242 -34.78 23.92 -23.26
CA GLU A 242 -35.97 24.15 -24.11
C GLU A 242 -37.06 24.94 -23.37
N ASN A 243 -37.26 24.61 -22.09
CA ASN A 243 -38.27 25.16 -21.19
C ASN A 243 -37.63 25.33 -19.79
N ASP A 244 -38.28 26.09 -18.90
CA ASP A 244 -37.76 26.34 -17.53
C ASP A 244 -37.46 25.03 -16.75
N ASP A 245 -38.15 23.93 -17.05
CA ASP A 245 -37.90 22.59 -16.46
C ASP A 245 -36.48 22.05 -16.71
N GLY A 246 -35.80 22.48 -17.79
CA GLY A 246 -34.42 22.09 -18.11
C GLY A 246 -33.35 22.83 -17.30
N LYS A 247 -33.73 23.87 -16.55
CA LYS A 247 -32.84 24.54 -15.59
C LYS A 247 -32.47 23.59 -14.44
N TRP A 248 -31.21 23.57 -14.03
CA TRP A 248 -30.77 22.81 -12.87
C TRP A 248 -31.25 23.43 -11.57
N GLU A 249 -31.71 22.58 -10.66
CA GLU A 249 -32.11 22.92 -9.29
C GLU A 249 -31.65 21.81 -8.33
N PRO A 250 -31.42 22.12 -7.04
CA PRO A 250 -30.97 21.13 -6.06
C PRO A 250 -31.89 19.90 -6.00
N GLY A 251 -31.33 18.72 -6.27
CA GLY A 251 -32.05 17.44 -6.30
C GLY A 251 -32.19 16.82 -7.70
N LYS A 252 -32.01 17.60 -8.79
CA LYS A 252 -31.95 17.03 -10.15
C LYS A 252 -30.72 16.12 -10.32
N PHE A 253 -30.83 15.12 -11.21
CA PHE A 253 -29.88 14.01 -11.31
C PHE A 253 -28.44 14.46 -11.64
N ILE A 254 -28.28 15.19 -12.73
CA ILE A 254 -27.00 15.56 -13.32
C ILE A 254 -27.06 17.00 -13.84
N ILE A 255 -25.96 17.73 -13.68
CA ILE A 255 -25.75 19.06 -14.25
C ILE A 255 -24.68 19.02 -15.34
N HIS A 256 -24.90 19.79 -16.41
CA HIS A 256 -24.03 19.89 -17.58
C HIS A 256 -23.56 21.34 -17.75
N PHE A 257 -22.26 21.54 -17.97
CA PHE A 257 -21.64 22.85 -18.14
C PHE A 257 -21.21 23.12 -19.60
N ALA A 258 -21.87 22.44 -20.56
CA ALA A 258 -21.54 22.51 -21.99
C ALA A 258 -21.47 23.96 -22.47
N GLY A 259 -20.38 24.32 -23.14
CA GLY A 259 -20.23 25.65 -23.73
C GLY A 259 -20.10 26.80 -22.73
N ALA A 260 -19.79 26.54 -21.44
CA ALA A 260 -19.64 27.59 -20.41
C ALA A 260 -18.76 28.78 -20.84
N TRP A 261 -17.75 28.55 -21.69
CA TRP A 261 -16.87 29.57 -22.28
C TRP A 261 -17.58 30.62 -23.15
N ALA A 262 -18.77 30.33 -23.68
CA ALA A 262 -19.58 31.29 -24.43
C ALA A 262 -20.44 32.19 -23.52
N HIS A 263 -20.64 31.79 -22.25
CA HIS A 263 -21.58 32.43 -21.33
C HIS A 263 -20.90 33.13 -20.14
N VAL A 264 -19.81 32.57 -19.62
CA VAL A 264 -19.09 33.06 -18.44
C VAL A 264 -17.67 33.50 -18.82
N LYS A 265 -17.24 34.66 -18.29
CA LYS A 265 -15.94 35.28 -18.60
C LYS A 265 -14.87 34.90 -17.59
N GLY A 266 -13.84 34.20 -18.02
CA GLY A 266 -12.63 33.90 -17.25
C GLY A 266 -11.72 32.94 -18.01
N ASP A 267 -10.53 32.68 -17.45
CA ASP A 267 -9.57 31.74 -18.04
C ASP A 267 -10.01 30.26 -17.89
N ASP A 268 -10.91 30.00 -16.93
CA ASP A 268 -11.54 28.70 -16.68
C ASP A 268 -13.02 28.86 -16.27
N PRO A 269 -13.93 29.08 -17.23
CA PRO A 269 -15.35 29.30 -16.93
C PRO A 269 -16.05 28.06 -16.35
N THR A 270 -15.70 26.86 -16.82
CA THR A 270 -16.31 25.61 -16.37
C THR A 270 -15.91 25.27 -14.93
N GLY A 271 -14.63 25.38 -14.58
CA GLY A 271 -14.19 25.13 -13.20
C GLY A 271 -14.70 26.17 -12.20
N GLN A 272 -14.92 27.42 -12.63
CA GLN A 272 -15.60 28.43 -11.80
C GLN A 272 -17.05 28.00 -11.46
N LEU A 273 -17.84 27.57 -12.46
CA LEU A 273 -19.20 27.10 -12.24
C LEU A 273 -19.27 25.81 -11.41
N MET A 274 -18.38 24.84 -11.65
CA MET A 274 -18.32 23.59 -10.87
C MET A 274 -17.98 23.81 -9.39
N ASN A 275 -17.32 24.91 -9.03
CA ASN A 275 -16.98 25.28 -7.65
C ASN A 275 -18.02 26.18 -6.97
N ASN A 276 -19.20 26.40 -7.58
CA ASN A 276 -20.28 27.16 -6.97
C ASN A 276 -20.72 26.52 -5.62
N PRO A 277 -20.75 27.26 -4.49
CA PRO A 277 -21.08 26.72 -3.17
C PRO A 277 -22.42 25.98 -3.09
N VAL A 278 -23.42 26.36 -3.87
CA VAL A 278 -24.74 25.69 -3.87
C VAL A 278 -24.62 24.26 -4.41
N ILE A 279 -23.89 24.08 -5.51
CA ILE A 279 -23.63 22.78 -6.16
C ILE A 279 -22.69 21.92 -5.28
N TYR A 280 -21.73 22.56 -4.61
CA TYR A 280 -20.88 21.89 -3.63
C TYR A 280 -21.66 21.34 -2.43
N LEU A 281 -22.60 22.12 -1.88
CA LEU A 281 -23.39 21.73 -0.70
C LEU A 281 -24.38 20.61 -0.98
N SER A 282 -25.03 20.59 -2.16
CA SER A 282 -25.89 19.45 -2.55
C SER A 282 -25.09 18.16 -2.69
N ARG A 283 -23.90 18.24 -3.31
CA ARG A 283 -22.95 17.11 -3.39
C ARG A 283 -22.54 16.58 -2.01
N GLN A 284 -22.25 17.47 -1.05
CA GLN A 284 -21.83 17.04 0.29
C GLN A 284 -22.97 16.38 1.09
N HIS A 285 -24.22 16.78 0.87
CA HIS A 285 -25.39 16.10 1.47
C HIS A 285 -25.49 14.63 1.02
N ALA A 286 -25.33 14.37 -0.28
CA ALA A 286 -25.40 13.01 -0.83
C ALA A 286 -24.28 12.07 -0.31
N ILE A 287 -23.08 12.63 -0.03
CA ILE A 287 -21.94 11.87 0.50
C ILE A 287 -22.14 11.47 1.97
N ASN A 288 -22.82 12.30 2.76
CA ASN A 288 -22.91 12.15 4.22
C ASN A 288 -23.92 11.10 4.72
N HIS A 289 -24.59 10.35 3.83
CA HIS A 289 -25.63 9.37 4.19
C HIS A 289 -25.15 7.91 4.35
N ALA A 290 -23.84 7.69 4.52
CA ALA A 290 -23.29 6.39 4.89
C ALA A 290 -23.78 5.95 6.29
N LYS A 291 -24.56 4.86 6.35
CA LYS A 291 -25.05 4.27 7.60
C LYS A 291 -23.96 3.40 8.24
N ILE A 292 -23.82 3.46 9.56
CA ILE A 292 -23.03 2.47 10.30
C ILE A 292 -23.70 1.09 10.15
N THR A 293 -22.99 0.10 9.63
CA THR A 293 -23.53 -1.25 9.41
C THR A 293 -23.39 -2.13 10.66
N PRO A 294 -24.13 -3.25 10.79
CA PRO A 294 -23.97 -4.17 11.91
C PRO A 294 -22.52 -4.71 12.03
N GLU A 295 -21.89 -5.02 10.90
CA GLU A 295 -20.50 -5.49 10.80
C GLU A 295 -19.53 -4.42 11.29
N THR A 296 -19.80 -3.17 10.91
CA THR A 296 -19.06 -1.98 11.39
C THR A 296 -19.15 -1.85 12.91
N THR A 297 -20.34 -1.99 13.49
CA THR A 297 -20.50 -1.90 14.96
C THR A 297 -19.77 -3.04 15.68
N ALA A 298 -19.80 -4.25 15.12
CA ALA A 298 -19.08 -5.40 15.67
C ALA A 298 -17.55 -5.22 15.61
N ALA A 299 -17.02 -4.64 14.53
CA ALA A 299 -15.59 -4.31 14.41
C ALA A 299 -15.16 -3.25 15.44
N LEU A 300 -15.94 -2.17 15.58
CA LEU A 300 -15.70 -1.12 16.57
C LEU A 300 -15.70 -1.65 18.01
N SER A 301 -16.71 -2.44 18.40
CA SER A 301 -16.78 -3.05 19.73
C SER A 301 -15.57 -3.93 20.03
N ARG A 302 -15.19 -4.81 19.10
CA ARG A 302 -13.99 -5.67 19.25
C ARG A 302 -12.71 -4.85 19.41
N PHE A 303 -12.54 -3.76 18.67
CA PHE A 303 -11.37 -2.89 18.79
C PHE A 303 -11.29 -2.22 20.17
N ILE A 304 -12.42 -1.74 20.70
CA ILE A 304 -12.52 -1.11 22.02
C ILE A 304 -12.27 -2.13 23.15
N ASP A 305 -12.81 -3.34 23.01
CA ASP A 305 -12.57 -4.43 23.96
C ASP A 305 -11.09 -4.81 24.02
N ASN A 306 -10.43 -5.02 22.87
CA ASN A 306 -9.01 -5.38 22.79
C ASN A 306 -8.07 -4.33 23.43
N ALA A 307 -8.41 -3.04 23.36
CA ALA A 307 -7.61 -1.98 23.99
C ALA A 307 -7.58 -2.06 25.54
N THR A 308 -8.56 -2.75 26.14
CA THR A 308 -8.70 -2.93 27.59
C THR A 308 -8.49 -4.38 28.04
N LYS A 309 -8.59 -5.35 27.13
CA LYS A 309 -8.50 -6.81 27.39
C LYS A 309 -7.68 -7.52 26.30
N PRO A 310 -6.39 -7.19 26.12
CA PRO A 310 -5.56 -7.83 25.09
C PRO A 310 -5.33 -9.32 25.39
N SER A 311 -5.16 -10.11 24.33
CA SER A 311 -4.86 -11.55 24.40
C SER A 311 -3.39 -11.87 24.75
N THR A 312 -2.56 -10.85 24.90
CA THR A 312 -1.15 -10.92 25.32
C THR A 312 -0.89 -9.94 26.46
N ASN A 313 0.14 -10.20 27.28
CA ASN A 313 0.26 -9.64 28.64
C ASN A 313 0.14 -8.11 28.76
N SER A 314 -0.57 -7.69 29.82
CA SER A 314 -0.88 -6.32 30.26
C SER A 314 -1.88 -5.51 29.40
N PRO A 315 -2.99 -5.02 30.00
CA PRO A 315 -3.92 -4.11 29.32
C PRO A 315 -3.31 -2.74 29.04
N VAL A 316 -3.67 -2.15 27.89
CA VAL A 316 -3.13 -0.85 27.44
C VAL A 316 -3.85 0.32 28.10
N LEU A 317 -5.19 0.24 28.19
CA LEU A 317 -6.04 1.26 28.82
C LEU A 317 -6.83 0.64 29.99
N PRO A 318 -7.07 1.38 31.09
CA PRO A 318 -7.84 0.88 32.23
C PRO A 318 -9.33 0.68 31.88
N ALA A 319 -9.86 1.56 31.04
CA ALA A 319 -11.14 1.43 30.35
C ALA A 319 -11.17 2.36 29.14
N THR A 320 -12.21 2.26 28.32
CA THR A 320 -12.47 3.11 27.15
C THR A 320 -13.97 3.18 26.91
N LEU A 321 -14.45 4.34 26.44
CA LEU A 321 -15.83 4.55 26.00
C LEU A 321 -15.81 5.29 24.67
N VAL A 322 -16.54 4.78 23.69
CA VAL A 322 -16.80 5.47 22.42
C VAL A 322 -18.30 5.69 22.30
N HIS A 323 -18.70 6.95 22.10
CA HIS A 323 -20.08 7.37 21.94
C HIS A 323 -20.19 8.24 20.68
N ILE A 324 -21.12 7.91 19.80
CA ILE A 324 -21.25 8.49 18.46
C ILE A 324 -22.71 8.84 18.22
N VAL A 325 -22.95 10.09 17.85
CA VAL A 325 -24.28 10.62 17.52
C VAL A 325 -24.32 11.18 16.10
N ASP A 326 -25.51 11.27 15.51
CA ASP A 326 -25.75 12.04 14.28
C ASP A 326 -25.92 13.54 14.58
N ALA A 327 -26.12 14.34 13.53
CA ALA A 327 -26.36 15.78 13.67
C ALA A 327 -27.66 16.13 14.42
N LYS A 328 -28.54 15.17 14.69
CA LYS A 328 -29.77 15.33 15.48
C LYS A 328 -29.63 14.78 16.91
N SER A 329 -28.40 14.48 17.33
CA SER A 329 -28.06 13.82 18.60
C SER A 329 -28.63 12.38 18.76
N ASN A 330 -29.07 11.72 17.68
CA ASN A 330 -29.43 10.31 17.74
C ASN A 330 -28.17 9.45 17.91
N VAL A 331 -28.18 8.53 18.87
CA VAL A 331 -27.06 7.60 19.08
C VAL A 331 -26.95 6.62 17.91
N LEU A 332 -25.83 6.70 17.18
CA LEU A 332 -25.51 5.79 16.07
C LEU A 332 -24.69 4.58 16.55
N PHE A 333 -23.83 4.78 17.56
CA PHE A 333 -23.03 3.73 18.18
C PHE A 333 -22.62 4.15 19.60
N SER A 334 -22.61 3.21 20.54
CA SER A 334 -22.12 3.45 21.89
C SER A 334 -21.60 2.14 22.49
N HIS A 335 -20.29 2.04 22.73
CA HIS A 335 -19.66 0.86 23.33
C HIS A 335 -18.57 1.30 24.32
N GLY A 336 -18.59 0.69 25.50
CA GLY A 336 -17.58 0.87 26.53
C GLY A 336 -16.99 -0.47 26.96
N SER A 337 -15.73 -0.46 27.37
CA SER A 337 -15.05 -1.64 27.93
C SER A 337 -14.09 -1.22 29.04
N SER A 338 -13.86 -2.11 30.00
CA SER A 338 -13.04 -1.86 31.19
C SER A 338 -12.55 -3.16 31.81
N LEU A 339 -11.57 -3.03 32.71
CA LEU A 339 -11.10 -4.12 33.57
C LEU A 339 -12.06 -4.43 34.73
N ASP A 340 -12.89 -3.47 35.14
CA ASP A 340 -13.74 -3.53 36.33
C ASP A 340 -15.19 -3.04 36.10
N THR A 341 -15.53 -1.79 36.43
CA THR A 341 -16.88 -1.23 36.20
C THR A 341 -17.01 -0.78 34.75
N LEU A 342 -18.07 -1.19 34.05
CA LEU A 342 -18.25 -0.89 32.62
C LEU A 342 -18.67 0.58 32.42
N PRO A 343 -17.92 1.40 31.67
CA PRO A 343 -18.35 2.76 31.34
C PRO A 343 -19.48 2.72 30.31
N THR A 344 -20.43 3.63 30.46
CA THR A 344 -21.62 3.78 29.61
C THR A 344 -21.74 5.24 29.14
N SER A 345 -22.61 5.53 28.18
CA SER A 345 -22.84 6.92 27.73
C SER A 345 -23.24 7.87 28.86
N SER A 346 -23.82 7.37 29.96
CA SER A 346 -24.19 8.12 31.16
C SER A 346 -23.17 8.04 32.30
N SER A 347 -22.03 7.36 32.14
CA SER A 347 -20.97 7.35 33.15
C SER A 347 -20.30 8.72 33.22
N ILE A 348 -20.30 9.32 34.42
CA ILE A 348 -19.85 10.70 34.67
C ILE A 348 -18.37 10.68 35.03
N ALA A 349 -17.52 11.36 34.25
CA ALA A 349 -16.08 11.44 34.48
C ALA A 349 -15.62 12.90 34.63
N ILE A 350 -14.51 13.12 35.34
CA ILE A 350 -13.82 14.41 35.36
C ILE A 350 -13.21 14.65 33.98
N ILE A 351 -13.64 15.70 33.28
CA ILE A 351 -13.06 16.09 31.99
C ILE A 351 -12.15 17.31 32.15
N GLN A 352 -11.02 17.29 31.45
CA GLN A 352 -10.02 18.36 31.52
C GLN A 352 -9.80 18.93 30.12
N SER A 353 -9.67 20.25 30.02
CA SER A 353 -9.53 21.03 28.78
C SER A 353 -10.67 20.94 27.75
N LEU A 354 -11.52 19.90 27.77
CA LEU A 354 -12.83 19.89 27.12
C LEU A 354 -13.78 20.97 27.67
N THR A 355 -13.48 21.50 28.86
CA THR A 355 -14.10 22.69 29.45
C THR A 355 -13.96 23.96 28.62
N LYS A 356 -12.90 24.08 27.82
CA LYS A 356 -12.54 25.32 27.13
C LYS A 356 -13.56 25.74 26.06
N ILE A 357 -14.20 24.77 25.38
CA ILE A 357 -15.25 25.07 24.39
C ILE A 357 -16.54 25.58 25.06
N ILE A 358 -16.88 25.04 26.24
CA ILE A 358 -18.01 25.53 27.05
C ILE A 358 -17.74 26.95 27.52
N GLY A 359 -16.50 27.25 27.92
CA GLY A 359 -16.03 28.60 28.24
C GLY A 359 -16.13 29.59 27.06
N ALA A 360 -15.76 29.15 25.86
CA ALA A 360 -15.92 29.96 24.65
C ALA A 360 -17.39 30.23 24.30
N ILE A 361 -18.27 29.22 24.41
CA ILE A 361 -19.72 29.39 24.25
C ILE A 361 -20.26 30.42 25.26
N ALA A 362 -19.90 30.29 26.54
CA ALA A 362 -20.33 31.21 27.59
C ALA A 362 -19.83 32.64 27.38
N TYR A 363 -18.59 32.83 26.92
CA TYR A 363 -18.09 34.17 26.59
C TYR A 363 -18.78 34.75 25.35
N MET A 364 -19.00 33.95 24.30
CA MET A 364 -19.71 34.41 23.10
C MET A 364 -21.18 34.76 23.37
N GLN A 365 -21.84 34.11 24.32
CA GLN A 365 -23.16 34.55 24.81
C GLN A 365 -23.14 35.96 25.43
N LEU A 366 -22.03 36.40 26.03
CA LEU A 366 -21.87 37.79 26.52
C LEU A 366 -21.58 38.77 25.37
N VAL A 367 -20.86 38.32 24.33
CA VAL A 367 -20.61 39.10 23.11
C VAL A 367 -21.89 39.32 22.31
N GLU A 368 -22.72 38.29 22.11
CA GLU A 368 -24.06 38.41 21.48
C GLU A 368 -25.00 39.35 22.22
N ARG A 369 -24.88 39.41 23.56
CA ARG A 369 -25.65 40.34 24.41
C ARG A 369 -25.09 41.77 24.38
N GLY A 370 -24.01 42.02 23.65
CA GLY A 370 -23.36 43.33 23.54
C GLY A 370 -22.71 43.82 24.83
N LEU A 371 -22.40 42.91 25.76
CA LEU A 371 -21.85 43.26 27.09
C LEU A 371 -20.32 43.45 27.06
N VAL A 372 -19.65 42.78 26.12
CA VAL A 372 -18.20 42.81 25.85
C VAL A 372 -17.95 42.47 24.37
N THR A 373 -16.70 42.57 23.92
CA THR A 373 -16.28 42.06 22.61
C THR A 373 -15.11 41.08 22.75
N LEU A 374 -14.62 40.55 21.63
CA LEU A 374 -13.41 39.72 21.58
C LEU A 374 -12.12 40.55 21.57
N ASP A 375 -12.15 41.74 20.96
CA ASP A 375 -10.95 42.49 20.56
C ASP A 375 -10.74 43.82 21.28
N ASP A 376 -11.70 44.27 22.08
CA ASP A 376 -11.56 45.50 22.88
C ASP A 376 -10.66 45.24 24.11
N PRO A 377 -9.46 45.85 24.20
CA PRO A 377 -8.55 45.65 25.32
C PRO A 377 -9.03 46.30 26.63
N THR A 378 -9.97 47.25 26.58
CA THR A 378 -10.55 47.85 27.81
C THR A 378 -11.27 46.82 28.67
N THR A 379 -11.83 45.77 28.03
CA THR A 379 -12.35 44.58 28.71
C THR A 379 -11.35 43.99 29.71
N ILE A 380 -10.06 44.02 29.39
CA ILE A 380 -9.00 43.49 30.26
C ILE A 380 -8.56 44.51 31.30
N THR A 381 -8.48 45.81 30.98
CA THR A 381 -8.12 46.83 32.00
C THR A 381 -9.20 47.01 33.06
N ASP A 382 -10.47 46.92 32.67
CA ASP A 382 -11.60 47.32 33.50
C ASP A 382 -12.11 46.16 34.36
N PHE A 383 -12.03 44.91 33.84
CA PHE A 383 -12.46 43.72 34.56
C PHE A 383 -11.30 42.85 35.09
N LEU A 384 -10.09 42.92 34.52
CA LEU A 384 -8.91 42.16 34.94
C LEU A 384 -7.63 43.03 35.12
N PRO A 385 -7.67 44.12 35.91
CA PRO A 385 -6.52 45.01 36.12
C PRO A 385 -5.26 44.27 36.62
N GLU A 386 -5.42 43.16 37.34
CA GLU A 386 -4.32 42.30 37.81
C GLU A 386 -3.64 41.50 36.68
N LEU A 387 -4.35 41.17 35.59
CA LEU A 387 -3.77 40.64 34.35
C LEU A 387 -3.12 41.77 33.55
N ALA A 388 -3.78 42.93 33.51
CA ALA A 388 -3.26 44.10 32.79
C ALA A 388 -1.90 44.57 33.33
N ALA A 389 -1.64 44.41 34.64
CA ALA A 389 -0.40 44.79 35.31
C ALA A 389 0.76 43.77 35.19
N LYS A 390 0.57 42.59 34.57
CA LYS A 390 1.63 41.56 34.51
C LYS A 390 2.78 41.94 33.57
N LYS A 391 4.00 41.63 34.02
CA LYS A 391 5.25 41.74 33.26
C LYS A 391 5.63 40.42 32.58
N VAL A 392 6.55 40.49 31.62
CA VAL A 392 7.12 39.33 30.92
C VAL A 392 8.39 38.85 31.65
N LEU A 393 8.44 37.58 32.04
CA LEU A 393 9.56 36.92 32.70
C LEU A 393 10.60 36.47 31.66
N THR A 394 11.79 37.08 31.65
CA THR A 394 12.82 36.83 30.61
C THR A 394 14.04 36.04 31.10
N GLY A 395 14.04 35.64 32.38
CA GLY A 395 15.04 34.76 32.97
C GLY A 395 15.35 35.10 34.42
N TYR A 396 16.51 34.67 34.89
CA TYR A 396 17.10 35.14 36.14
C TYR A 396 18.63 35.29 36.00
N ASP A 397 19.21 36.04 36.93
CA ASP A 397 20.64 35.97 37.28
C ASP A 397 20.81 35.19 38.59
N THR A 398 21.98 34.58 38.75
CA THR A 398 22.32 33.84 39.98
C THR A 398 23.29 34.68 40.80
N ASP A 399 22.90 35.04 42.02
CA ASP A 399 23.77 35.75 42.96
C ASP A 399 25.00 34.89 43.32
N PRO A 400 26.21 35.46 43.49
CA PRO A 400 27.34 34.75 44.11
C PRO A 400 27.09 34.26 45.54
N GLU A 401 26.10 34.79 46.28
CA GLU A 401 25.59 34.17 47.51
C GLU A 401 24.80 32.87 47.19
N PRO A 402 24.96 31.79 47.97
CA PRO A 402 24.60 30.44 47.54
C PRO A 402 23.08 30.18 47.51
N GLY A 403 22.46 30.43 46.35
CA GLY A 403 21.22 29.77 45.93
C GLY A 403 20.06 30.68 45.52
N LYS A 404 20.16 32.01 45.70
CA LYS A 404 19.06 32.92 45.37
C LYS A 404 19.08 33.35 43.90
N LYS A 405 17.90 33.36 43.27
CA LYS A 405 17.69 33.86 41.90
C LYS A 405 17.22 35.32 41.93
N GLU A 406 17.79 36.15 41.06
CA GLU A 406 17.28 37.49 40.77
C GLU A 406 16.53 37.46 39.43
N TRP A 407 15.19 37.42 39.50
CA TRP A 407 14.33 37.27 38.33
C TRP A 407 14.22 38.54 37.49
N ARG A 408 14.48 38.41 36.19
CA ARG A 408 14.42 39.51 35.22
C ARG A 408 13.03 39.61 34.58
N PHE A 409 12.52 40.84 34.56
CA PHE A 409 11.22 41.17 33.98
C PHE A 409 11.33 42.32 32.97
N GLU A 410 10.57 42.21 31.89
CA GLU A 410 10.32 43.27 30.92
C GLU A 410 8.87 43.76 31.00
N ASP A 411 8.66 45.05 30.71
CA ASP A 411 7.31 45.61 30.63
C ASP A 411 6.56 45.08 29.40
N ARG A 412 5.23 45.00 29.51
CA ARG A 412 4.36 44.51 28.43
C ARG A 412 4.33 45.51 27.28
N ASN A 413 4.54 45.03 26.06
CA ASN A 413 4.42 45.79 24.83
C ASN A 413 3.22 45.27 24.03
N GLY A 414 2.27 46.16 23.72
CA GLY A 414 0.95 45.79 23.19
C GLY A 414 -0.05 45.37 24.28
N ASP A 415 -1.29 45.15 23.86
CA ASP A 415 -2.40 44.84 24.75
C ASP A 415 -2.81 43.36 24.72
N ILE A 416 -3.61 42.98 25.72
CA ILE A 416 -4.26 41.67 25.80
C ILE A 416 -5.75 41.88 25.50
N THR A 417 -6.36 40.98 24.72
CA THR A 417 -7.80 40.95 24.45
C THR A 417 -8.40 39.59 24.82
N ALA A 418 -9.73 39.50 24.89
CA ALA A 418 -10.40 38.22 25.16
C ALA A 418 -10.15 37.18 24.06
N ARG A 419 -9.99 37.59 22.80
CA ARG A 419 -9.55 36.71 21.70
C ARG A 419 -8.20 36.07 22.01
N MET A 420 -7.25 36.86 22.52
CA MET A 420 -5.88 36.40 22.85
C MET A 420 -5.86 35.42 24.02
N LEU A 421 -6.83 35.53 24.94
CA LEU A 421 -7.06 34.57 26.01
C LEU A 421 -7.66 33.26 25.46
N LEU A 422 -8.65 33.36 24.56
CA LEU A 422 -9.38 32.23 23.98
C LEU A 422 -8.57 31.42 22.94
N ASN A 423 -7.64 32.04 22.21
CA ASN A 423 -6.81 31.41 21.18
C ASN A 423 -5.37 31.10 21.64
N HIS A 424 -5.06 31.30 22.93
CA HIS A 424 -3.73 31.06 23.55
C HIS A 424 -2.58 31.98 23.08
N THR A 425 -2.85 33.22 22.63
CA THR A 425 -1.81 34.20 22.18
C THR A 425 -1.51 35.33 23.17
N TYR A 426 -2.12 35.37 24.35
CA TYR A 426 -1.92 36.44 25.35
C TYR A 426 -0.53 36.47 26.03
N GLY A 427 0.30 35.45 25.84
CA GLY A 427 1.68 35.38 26.34
C GLY A 427 1.90 34.66 27.68
N GLY A 428 0.85 34.14 28.34
CA GLY A 428 0.99 33.30 29.55
C GLY A 428 1.21 31.80 29.27
N GLY A 429 1.21 30.97 30.31
CA GLY A 429 1.49 29.53 30.21
C GLY A 429 1.10 28.71 31.43
N HIS A 430 1.63 27.49 31.52
CA HIS A 430 1.49 26.56 32.66
C HIS A 430 2.87 26.08 33.13
N THR A 431 3.03 25.84 34.43
CA THR A 431 4.29 25.43 35.05
C THR A 431 4.81 24.11 34.47
N TYR A 432 3.94 23.13 34.29
CA TYR A 432 4.27 21.82 33.72
C TYR A 432 4.74 21.88 32.25
N PHE A 433 4.38 22.93 31.49
CA PHE A 433 4.85 23.15 30.12
C PHE A 433 5.96 24.19 29.98
N ASN A 434 6.39 24.87 31.05
CA ASN A 434 7.47 25.84 31.00
C ASN A 434 8.33 25.81 32.27
N LYS A 435 9.58 25.35 32.11
CA LYS A 435 10.55 25.23 33.22
C LYS A 435 10.85 26.55 33.92
N LEU A 436 10.90 27.68 33.20
CA LEU A 436 11.17 28.98 33.80
C LEU A 436 10.01 29.45 34.71
N LEU A 437 8.77 29.17 34.30
CA LEU A 437 7.57 29.42 35.11
C LEU A 437 7.51 28.50 36.34
N LEU A 438 7.80 27.21 36.18
CA LEU A 438 7.87 26.25 37.29
C LEU A 438 8.90 26.70 38.34
N GLU A 439 10.11 27.01 37.90
CA GLU A 439 11.18 27.46 38.79
C GLU A 439 10.86 28.81 39.45
N TYR A 440 10.11 29.70 38.78
CA TYR A 440 9.65 30.97 39.36
C TYR A 440 8.63 30.75 40.48
N ILE A 441 7.57 29.97 40.23
CA ILE A 441 6.53 29.69 41.24
C ILE A 441 7.12 28.93 42.46
N GLN A 442 8.15 28.09 42.24
CA GLN A 442 8.88 27.42 43.32
C GLN A 442 9.76 28.36 44.16
N ASP A 443 10.29 29.44 43.59
CA ASP A 443 11.16 30.41 44.29
C ASP A 443 10.38 31.47 45.08
N LEU A 444 9.04 31.50 44.96
CA LEU A 444 8.16 32.39 45.74
C LEU A 444 8.15 32.10 47.25
N GLY A 445 8.61 30.93 47.70
CA GLY A 445 8.84 30.62 49.10
C GLY A 445 8.85 29.12 49.44
N GLU A 446 9.35 28.78 50.63
CA GLU A 446 9.28 27.42 51.17
C GLU A 446 7.83 26.92 51.25
N ASP A 447 7.63 25.64 50.93
CA ASP A 447 6.32 24.97 50.76
C ASP A 447 5.34 25.58 49.72
N VAL A 448 5.62 26.71 49.06
CA VAL A 448 4.62 27.36 48.16
C VAL A 448 4.13 26.40 47.08
N TRP A 449 5.04 25.67 46.41
CA TRP A 449 4.69 24.67 45.40
C TRP A 449 3.78 23.53 45.91
N ALA A 450 3.87 23.17 47.19
CA ALA A 450 3.05 22.10 47.79
C ALA A 450 1.63 22.56 48.15
N LYS A 451 1.38 23.88 48.21
CA LYS A 451 0.11 24.51 48.64
C LYS A 451 -0.56 25.27 47.50
N THR A 452 0.23 25.82 46.57
CA THR A 452 -0.19 26.72 45.49
C THR A 452 0.44 26.26 44.17
N ASN A 453 -0.18 25.25 43.55
CA ASN A 453 0.09 24.80 42.18
C ASN A 453 -1.25 24.71 41.41
N GLU A 454 -1.22 24.53 40.08
CA GLU A 454 -2.43 24.53 39.25
C GLU A 454 -3.45 23.41 39.56
N ALA A 455 -3.13 22.45 40.45
CA ALA A 455 -4.08 21.44 40.93
C ALA A 455 -4.62 21.70 42.35
N THR A 456 -3.99 22.57 43.15
CA THR A 456 -4.40 22.87 44.54
C THR A 456 -5.00 24.26 44.72
N ASP A 457 -4.49 25.26 44.00
CA ASP A 457 -5.00 26.63 44.00
C ASP A 457 -4.78 27.26 42.61
N PRO A 458 -5.61 26.88 41.61
CA PRO A 458 -5.45 27.37 40.24
C PRO A 458 -5.57 28.89 40.15
N TYR A 459 -6.36 29.53 41.01
CA TYR A 459 -6.49 30.99 41.04
C TYR A 459 -5.28 31.68 41.69
N GLY A 460 -4.73 31.13 42.78
CA GLY A 460 -3.46 31.61 43.36
C GLY A 460 -2.31 31.57 42.36
N VAL A 461 -2.19 30.49 41.58
CA VAL A 461 -1.20 30.42 40.49
C VAL A 461 -1.56 31.35 39.32
N LEU A 462 -2.85 31.51 38.97
CA LEU A 462 -3.30 32.48 37.95
C LEU A 462 -2.83 33.91 38.28
N LEU A 463 -2.97 34.31 39.56
CA LEU A 463 -2.50 35.59 40.07
C LEU A 463 -0.97 35.68 40.09
N ALA A 464 -0.27 34.63 40.53
CA ALA A 464 1.19 34.61 40.66
C ALA A 464 1.97 34.50 39.32
N SER A 465 1.46 33.76 38.33
CA SER A 465 2.14 33.52 37.05
C SER A 465 2.37 34.82 36.27
N PRO A 466 3.61 35.21 35.94
CA PRO A 466 3.89 36.29 35.00
C PRO A 466 3.56 35.88 33.56
N LEU A 467 3.64 36.83 32.62
CA LEU A 467 3.71 36.48 31.21
C LEU A 467 5.07 35.87 30.90
N LEU A 468 5.14 35.01 29.89
CA LEU A 468 6.37 34.37 29.40
C LEU A 468 6.81 34.93 28.05
N TRP A 469 5.87 35.53 27.30
CA TRP A 469 6.11 36.22 26.05
C TRP A 469 5.28 37.51 25.98
N GLN A 470 5.66 38.42 25.08
CA GLN A 470 4.87 39.61 24.78
C GLN A 470 3.56 39.21 24.07
N PRO A 471 2.40 39.85 24.37
CA PRO A 471 1.12 39.49 23.76
C PRO A 471 1.17 39.48 22.22
N GLY A 472 0.61 38.45 21.60
CA GLY A 472 0.52 38.34 20.14
C GLY A 472 1.86 38.05 19.42
N THR A 473 2.95 37.84 20.17
CA THR A 473 4.25 37.43 19.59
C THR A 473 4.41 35.91 19.51
N HIS A 474 3.72 35.15 20.36
CA HIS A 474 3.79 33.69 20.47
C HIS A 474 2.41 33.08 20.79
N THR A 475 2.21 31.81 20.48
CA THR A 475 1.04 31.01 20.88
C THR A 475 1.46 29.93 21.86
N ASN A 476 1.05 30.02 23.12
CA ASN A 476 1.43 29.05 24.13
C ASN A 476 0.22 28.56 24.95
N TYR A 477 0.12 27.24 25.12
CA TYR A 477 -0.94 26.64 25.92
C TYR A 477 -0.81 27.05 27.39
N GLY A 478 -1.85 27.70 27.91
CA GLY A 478 -1.78 28.48 29.14
C GLY A 478 -3.14 28.86 29.69
N GLN A 479 -3.11 29.47 30.87
CA GLN A 479 -4.26 29.80 31.73
C GLN A 479 -5.22 30.88 31.18
N GLY A 480 -5.22 31.15 29.86
CA GLY A 480 -6.03 32.21 29.25
C GLY A 480 -7.53 31.98 29.42
N LEU A 481 -7.96 30.72 29.36
CA LEU A 481 -9.35 30.35 29.59
C LEU A 481 -9.77 30.52 31.07
N ASP A 482 -8.84 30.44 32.02
CA ASP A 482 -9.11 30.69 33.44
C ASP A 482 -9.30 32.20 33.70
N TRP A 483 -8.63 33.07 32.93
CA TRP A 483 -8.97 34.50 32.88
C TRP A 483 -10.34 34.77 32.24
N ILE A 484 -10.75 33.98 31.24
CA ILE A 484 -12.11 34.05 30.67
C ILE A 484 -13.17 33.64 31.70
N ALA A 485 -12.87 32.69 32.59
CA ALA A 485 -13.76 32.35 33.70
C ALA A 485 -13.99 33.55 34.64
N VAL A 486 -12.91 34.22 35.07
CA VAL A 486 -12.99 35.44 35.88
C VAL A 486 -13.72 36.58 35.15
N LEU A 487 -13.57 36.71 33.83
CA LEU A 487 -14.35 37.66 33.03
C LEU A 487 -15.85 37.34 33.05
N ILE A 488 -16.24 36.09 32.72
CA ILE A 488 -17.66 35.68 32.72
C ILE A 488 -18.30 35.97 34.08
N GLU A 489 -17.60 35.67 35.16
CA GLU A 489 -18.03 35.99 36.53
C GLU A 489 -18.16 37.50 36.76
N ARG A 490 -17.09 38.28 36.54
CA ARG A 490 -17.08 39.73 36.81
C ARG A 490 -18.02 40.54 35.91
N ILE A 491 -18.33 40.06 34.70
CA ILE A 491 -19.31 40.68 33.80
C ILE A 491 -20.74 40.29 34.22
N SER A 492 -21.02 39.01 34.44
CA SER A 492 -22.38 38.52 34.72
C SER A 492 -22.86 38.73 36.17
N LYS A 493 -21.93 38.95 37.11
CA LYS A 493 -22.15 38.97 38.56
C LYS A 493 -22.74 37.67 39.13
N LYS A 494 -22.44 36.55 38.48
CA LYS A 494 -22.76 35.18 38.92
C LYS A 494 -21.47 34.37 39.05
N SER A 495 -21.46 33.31 39.86
CA SER A 495 -20.38 32.32 39.82
C SER A 495 -20.39 31.59 38.48
N LEU A 496 -19.25 31.09 38.03
CA LEU A 496 -19.12 30.41 36.74
C LEU A 496 -20.08 29.22 36.65
N GLN A 497 -20.18 28.43 37.72
CA GLN A 497 -21.11 27.31 37.83
C GLN A 497 -22.56 27.74 37.57
N ALA A 498 -23.03 28.81 38.22
CA ALA A 498 -24.40 29.30 38.04
C ALA A 498 -24.63 29.87 36.64
N TYR A 499 -23.65 30.57 36.05
CA TYR A 499 -23.76 31.05 34.67
C TYR A 499 -23.91 29.88 33.68
N LEU A 500 -23.01 28.89 33.76
CA LEU A 500 -23.00 27.73 32.86
C LEU A 500 -24.28 26.88 33.01
N GLN A 501 -24.74 26.67 34.25
CA GLN A 501 -25.98 25.94 34.50
C GLN A 501 -27.18 26.64 33.86
N GLU A 502 -27.43 27.90 34.19
CA GLU A 502 -28.61 28.64 33.73
C GLU A 502 -28.62 28.92 32.20
N ASN A 503 -27.46 29.16 31.58
CA ASN A 503 -27.37 29.69 30.22
C ASN A 503 -27.01 28.62 29.17
N ILE A 504 -26.54 27.44 29.59
CA ILE A 504 -26.13 26.34 28.70
C ILE A 504 -26.75 25.01 29.12
N PHE A 505 -26.56 24.54 30.37
CA PHE A 505 -26.94 23.16 30.73
C PHE A 505 -28.45 22.99 30.95
N ASP A 506 -29.10 23.86 31.73
CA ASP A 506 -30.55 23.79 32.00
C ASP A 506 -31.40 23.98 30.73
N PRO A 507 -31.11 24.93 29.82
CA PRO A 507 -31.89 25.09 28.58
C PRO A 507 -31.79 23.91 27.62
N LEU A 508 -30.68 23.17 27.65
CA LEU A 508 -30.47 21.92 26.90
C LEU A 508 -31.01 20.68 27.63
N GLY A 509 -31.42 20.82 28.90
CA GLY A 509 -31.93 19.72 29.73
C GLY A 509 -30.86 18.74 30.23
N LEU A 510 -29.58 19.11 30.16
CA LEU A 510 -28.43 18.29 30.54
C LEU A 510 -28.36 18.15 32.07
N LYS A 511 -27.99 16.95 32.55
CA LYS A 511 -28.12 16.54 33.97
C LYS A 511 -26.94 15.74 34.50
N GLU A 512 -26.03 15.34 33.62
CA GLU A 512 -24.85 14.53 33.91
C GLU A 512 -23.56 15.33 33.66
N ILE A 513 -23.70 16.65 33.50
CA ILE A 513 -22.63 17.64 33.25
C ILE A 513 -22.71 18.79 34.25
N GLY A 514 -21.56 19.33 34.67
CA GLY A 514 -21.51 20.55 35.49
C GLY A 514 -20.13 20.85 36.08
N LEU A 515 -19.92 22.13 36.45
CA LEU A 515 -18.67 22.63 37.01
C LEU A 515 -18.53 22.23 38.48
N GLU A 516 -17.39 21.63 38.86
CA GLU A 516 -17.11 21.08 40.19
C GLU A 516 -15.62 21.30 40.58
N PRO A 517 -15.28 21.86 41.75
CA PRO A 517 -13.94 22.43 41.96
C PRO A 517 -12.77 21.44 42.13
N ALA A 518 -13.02 20.15 42.39
CA ALA A 518 -11.97 19.21 42.78
C ALA A 518 -12.17 17.77 42.23
N PHE A 519 -13.08 16.98 42.83
CA PHE A 519 -13.15 15.52 42.61
C PHE A 519 -14.59 14.97 42.66
N GLY A 520 -15.46 15.40 41.74
CA GLY A 520 -16.89 15.13 41.83
C GLY A 520 -17.61 16.12 42.76
N GLY A 521 -18.95 16.06 42.85
CA GLY A 521 -19.72 16.99 43.67
C GLY A 521 -21.22 17.00 43.38
N ALA A 522 -21.78 18.21 43.20
CA ALA A 522 -23.21 18.46 43.08
C ALA A 522 -23.91 17.62 42.00
N VAL A 523 -23.28 17.39 40.84
CA VAL A 523 -23.81 16.63 39.70
C VAL A 523 -23.85 15.14 40.01
N THR A 524 -22.79 14.60 40.63
CA THR A 524 -22.71 13.16 40.95
C THR A 524 -23.64 12.75 42.10
N VAL A 525 -24.05 13.69 42.95
CA VAL A 525 -25.05 13.48 44.01
C VAL A 525 -26.50 13.82 43.59
N LEU A 526 -26.74 14.28 42.35
CA LEU A 526 -28.12 14.53 41.89
C LEU A 526 -28.97 13.25 41.93
N PRO A 527 -30.29 13.36 42.22
CA PRO A 527 -31.20 12.22 42.17
C PRO A 527 -31.18 11.52 40.80
N GLY A 528 -30.67 10.28 40.79
CA GLY A 528 -30.49 9.48 39.58
C GLY A 528 -29.05 9.41 39.05
N ASN A 529 -28.10 10.16 39.61
CA ASN A 529 -26.67 10.12 39.23
C ASN A 529 -25.78 9.35 40.22
N THR A 530 -26.31 9.02 41.40
CA THR A 530 -25.61 8.24 42.42
C THR A 530 -25.03 6.93 41.84
N GLY A 531 -23.72 6.75 41.95
CA GLY A 531 -23.02 5.58 41.41
C GLY A 531 -22.65 5.64 39.92
N LYS A 532 -22.95 6.72 39.19
CA LYS A 532 -22.48 6.92 37.81
C LYS A 532 -21.05 7.44 37.70
N PHE A 533 -20.47 7.95 38.79
CA PHE A 533 -19.12 8.53 38.77
C PHE A 533 -18.07 7.46 38.44
N TRP A 534 -17.23 7.76 37.45
CA TRP A 534 -16.20 6.86 36.95
C TRP A 534 -14.81 7.52 37.13
N PRO A 535 -13.99 7.05 38.10
CA PRO A 535 -12.77 7.73 38.52
C PRO A 535 -11.60 7.50 37.54
N ARG A 536 -10.74 8.52 37.44
CA ARG A 536 -9.48 8.48 36.70
C ARG A 536 -8.52 7.46 37.31
N LYS A 537 -7.78 6.74 36.47
CA LYS A 537 -6.78 5.75 36.88
C LYS A 537 -5.44 6.02 36.20
N MET A 538 -4.35 5.87 36.95
CA MET A 538 -2.97 5.99 36.46
C MET A 538 -2.27 4.64 36.49
N ARG A 539 -1.42 4.35 35.51
CA ARG A 539 -0.64 3.12 35.49
C ARG A 539 0.50 3.19 36.51
N SER A 540 0.65 2.15 37.33
CA SER A 540 1.71 2.01 38.32
C SER A 540 2.30 0.60 38.23
N GLY A 541 3.42 0.47 37.53
CA GLY A 541 3.94 -0.84 37.13
C GLY A 541 3.02 -1.55 36.14
N GLU A 542 2.62 -2.78 36.46
CA GLU A 542 1.68 -3.57 35.64
C GLU A 542 0.20 -3.27 35.96
N GLU A 543 -0.08 -2.58 37.06
CA GLU A 543 -1.44 -2.30 37.55
C GLU A 543 -1.94 -0.87 37.28
N PHE A 544 -3.23 -0.63 37.52
CA PHE A 544 -3.87 0.69 37.42
C PHE A 544 -4.46 1.12 38.76
N VAL A 545 -4.00 2.26 39.28
CA VAL A 545 -4.41 2.82 40.58
C VAL A 545 -5.36 3.99 40.36
N ALA A 546 -6.45 4.07 41.13
CA ALA A 546 -7.36 5.22 41.09
C ALA A 546 -6.69 6.48 41.64
N LEU A 547 -6.86 7.61 40.94
CA LEU A 547 -6.36 8.92 41.37
C LEU A 547 -7.37 9.71 42.19
N ASP A 548 -8.66 9.50 41.94
CA ASP A 548 -9.74 10.27 42.54
C ASP A 548 -10.22 9.61 43.84
N PRO A 549 -10.56 10.39 44.89
CA PRO A 549 -11.16 9.87 46.12
C PRO A 549 -12.53 9.23 45.85
N VAL A 550 -12.92 8.30 46.73
CA VAL A 550 -14.19 7.55 46.61
C VAL A 550 -15.42 8.42 46.91
N GLU A 551 -15.25 9.49 47.71
CA GLU A 551 -16.30 10.46 48.03
C GLU A 551 -15.82 11.89 47.70
N PRO A 552 -16.68 12.75 47.10
CA PRO A 552 -16.34 14.12 46.75
C PRO A 552 -16.37 15.06 47.96
N GLU A 553 -15.28 15.81 48.20
CA GLU A 553 -15.25 16.84 49.25
C GLU A 553 -15.62 18.23 48.69
N ILE A 554 -16.75 18.76 49.12
CA ILE A 554 -17.24 20.09 48.72
C ILE A 554 -16.68 21.16 49.66
N VAL A 555 -15.60 21.83 49.22
CA VAL A 555 -14.99 22.95 49.95
C VAL A 555 -15.83 24.23 49.75
N ASN A 556 -16.84 24.42 50.59
CA ASN A 556 -17.60 25.66 50.65
C ASN A 556 -16.72 26.82 51.14
N ARG A 557 -16.80 27.97 50.46
CA ARG A 557 -15.99 29.17 50.73
C ARG A 557 -16.84 30.42 50.80
N ASP A 558 -16.93 31.02 51.98
CA ASP A 558 -17.70 32.26 52.21
C ASP A 558 -17.08 33.49 51.51
N ASP A 559 -15.81 33.40 51.08
CA ASP A 559 -15.10 34.43 50.32
C ASP A 559 -15.20 34.27 48.79
N ALA A 560 -15.93 33.26 48.32
CA ALA A 560 -16.09 32.96 46.90
C ALA A 560 -16.95 33.98 46.13
N PHE A 561 -16.62 34.19 44.86
CA PHE A 561 -17.42 35.00 43.93
C PHE A 561 -18.81 34.37 43.69
N PRO A 562 -19.91 35.16 43.61
CA PRO A 562 -20.00 36.63 43.60
C PRO A 562 -20.12 37.32 44.97
N GLN A 563 -20.09 36.58 46.09
CA GLN A 563 -20.24 37.16 47.42
C GLN A 563 -18.94 37.79 47.96
N GLY A 564 -17.79 37.23 47.59
CA GLY A 564 -16.46 37.78 47.82
C GLY A 564 -15.62 37.89 46.52
N GLU A 565 -14.32 38.12 46.68
CA GLU A 565 -13.39 38.38 45.57
C GLU A 565 -12.61 37.13 45.10
N TYR A 566 -12.77 35.98 45.77
CA TYR A 566 -12.03 34.76 45.46
C TYR A 566 -12.70 33.95 44.34
N HIS A 567 -11.99 33.70 43.25
CA HIS A 567 -12.48 32.88 42.14
C HIS A 567 -12.38 31.39 42.49
N THR A 568 -13.47 30.63 42.34
CA THR A 568 -13.53 29.19 42.59
C THR A 568 -13.77 28.35 41.34
N GLY A 569 -14.06 29.00 40.20
CA GLY A 569 -14.15 28.34 38.90
C GLY A 569 -12.77 28.10 38.27
N CYS A 570 -12.78 27.40 37.14
CA CYS A 570 -11.70 27.39 36.16
C CYS A 570 -12.26 26.87 34.82
N LEU A 571 -11.51 27.07 33.74
CA LEU A 571 -11.80 26.50 32.41
C LEU A 571 -10.60 25.71 31.85
N GLY A 572 -9.51 25.59 32.61
CA GLY A 572 -8.47 24.60 32.42
C GLY A 572 -8.93 23.16 32.75
N THR A 573 -9.67 23.01 33.84
CA THR A 573 -10.13 21.74 34.47
C THR A 573 -11.50 21.99 35.13
N GLY A 574 -11.92 21.17 36.10
CA GLY A 574 -13.00 21.53 37.04
C GLY A 574 -14.41 21.30 36.53
N LEU A 575 -14.63 20.34 35.63
CA LEU A 575 -15.96 19.95 35.16
C LEU A 575 -16.08 18.43 35.11
N VAL A 576 -17.25 17.93 35.48
CA VAL A 576 -17.65 16.54 35.20
C VAL A 576 -18.63 16.51 34.05
N ALA A 577 -18.61 15.42 33.27
CA ALA A 577 -19.59 15.17 32.21
C ALA A 577 -19.77 13.66 31.98
N SER A 578 -20.96 13.27 31.52
CA SER A 578 -21.13 12.02 30.77
C SER A 578 -20.87 12.22 29.28
N ALA A 579 -20.58 11.13 28.57
CA ALA A 579 -20.31 11.18 27.14
C ALA A 579 -21.57 11.55 26.30
N GLY A 580 -22.77 11.23 26.80
CA GLY A 580 -24.03 11.64 26.18
C GLY A 580 -24.24 13.15 26.23
N ASP A 581 -24.25 13.73 27.43
CA ASP A 581 -24.48 15.17 27.62
C ASP A 581 -23.40 16.03 26.93
N TYR A 582 -22.14 15.59 26.95
CA TYR A 582 -21.06 16.30 26.25
C TYR A 582 -21.17 16.17 24.72
N ALA A 583 -21.58 15.02 24.17
CA ALA A 583 -21.80 14.86 22.73
C ALA A 583 -22.99 15.70 22.24
N HIS A 584 -24.07 15.78 23.03
CA HIS A 584 -25.22 16.67 22.77
C HIS A 584 -24.77 18.14 22.71
N LEU A 585 -24.01 18.61 23.71
CA LEU A 585 -23.45 19.97 23.73
C LEU A 585 -22.56 20.27 22.51
N VAL A 586 -21.64 19.36 22.15
CA VAL A 586 -20.76 19.58 20.99
C VAL A 586 -21.53 19.53 19.66
N SER A 587 -22.64 18.79 19.57
CA SER A 587 -23.46 18.74 18.36
C SER A 587 -24.04 20.10 17.93
N LEU A 588 -24.17 21.06 18.86
CA LEU A 588 -24.61 22.44 18.58
C LEU A 588 -23.67 23.17 17.60
N LEU A 589 -22.39 22.79 17.58
CA LEU A 589 -21.35 23.42 16.76
C LEU A 589 -21.26 22.84 15.34
N LEU A 590 -22.06 21.81 15.03
CA LEU A 590 -22.14 21.26 13.67
C LEU A 590 -22.79 22.27 12.71
N PRO A 591 -22.33 22.40 11.45
CA PRO A 591 -22.87 23.39 10.50
C PRO A 591 -24.38 23.30 10.28
N GLN A 592 -24.96 22.10 10.38
CA GLN A 592 -26.40 21.85 10.25
C GLN A 592 -27.21 22.44 11.41
N ASN A 593 -26.59 22.59 12.59
CA ASN A 593 -27.23 23.03 13.82
C ASN A 593 -26.92 24.50 14.11
N SER A 594 -25.69 24.95 13.83
CA SER A 594 -25.28 26.37 13.88
C SER A 594 -25.70 27.12 15.15
N GLY A 595 -25.58 26.46 16.31
CA GLY A 595 -25.88 27.03 17.64
C GLY A 595 -27.31 26.76 18.14
N VAL A 596 -28.13 26.07 17.36
CA VAL A 596 -29.47 25.59 17.74
C VAL A 596 -29.40 24.12 18.16
N ASP A 597 -30.06 23.78 19.25
CA ASP A 597 -30.26 22.40 19.69
C ASP A 597 -31.23 21.65 18.76
N PRO A 598 -30.82 20.53 18.12
CA PRO A 598 -31.72 19.73 17.30
C PRO A 598 -32.84 19.04 18.10
N ALA A 599 -32.71 18.88 19.42
CA ALA A 599 -33.70 18.19 20.25
C ALA A 599 -34.82 19.13 20.76
N SER A 600 -34.48 20.28 21.35
CA SER A 600 -35.46 21.26 21.87
C SER A 600 -35.77 22.41 20.92
N GLY A 601 -34.93 22.66 19.91
CA GLY A 601 -34.98 23.88 19.09
C GLY A 601 -34.45 25.14 19.80
N TYR A 602 -33.90 25.01 21.01
CA TYR A 602 -33.34 26.14 21.76
C TYR A 602 -32.05 26.66 21.11
N ARG A 603 -31.93 27.98 20.93
CA ARG A 603 -30.73 28.60 20.38
C ARG A 603 -29.78 29.02 21.51
N VAL A 604 -28.65 28.31 21.63
CA VAL A 604 -27.58 28.59 22.59
C VAL A 604 -26.65 29.72 22.10
N LEU A 605 -26.42 29.80 20.77
CA LEU A 605 -25.60 30.80 20.08
C LEU A 605 -26.16 31.11 18.69
N SER A 606 -25.74 32.22 18.09
CA SER A 606 -25.94 32.52 16.67
C SER A 606 -25.00 31.74 15.75
N ALA A 607 -25.36 31.62 14.47
CA ALA A 607 -24.55 30.95 13.46
C ALA A 607 -23.20 31.67 13.22
N GLU A 608 -23.18 32.99 13.42
CA GLU A 608 -21.98 33.84 13.38
C GLU A 608 -21.05 33.52 14.56
N SER A 609 -21.57 33.45 15.79
CA SER A 609 -20.76 33.09 16.97
C SER A 609 -20.21 31.68 16.91
N VAL A 610 -21.01 30.71 16.43
CA VAL A 610 -20.52 29.33 16.21
C VAL A 610 -19.42 29.32 15.16
N ARG A 611 -19.60 30.02 14.03
CA ARG A 611 -18.56 30.18 13.01
C ARG A 611 -17.30 30.82 13.60
N GLU A 612 -17.43 31.84 14.43
CA GLU A 612 -16.30 32.53 15.07
C GLU A 612 -15.51 31.60 15.99
N ILE A 613 -16.21 30.78 16.79
CA ILE A 613 -15.60 29.74 17.65
C ILE A 613 -14.84 28.70 16.81
N VAL A 614 -15.47 28.17 15.76
CA VAL A 614 -14.92 27.08 14.92
C VAL A 614 -14.15 27.56 13.68
N SER A 615 -13.77 28.84 13.62
CA SER A 615 -12.85 29.36 12.60
C SER A 615 -11.39 29.27 13.08
N PRO A 616 -10.40 29.22 12.18
CA PRO A 616 -9.00 29.37 12.55
C PRO A 616 -8.70 30.78 13.07
N GLN A 617 -8.32 30.89 14.35
CA GLN A 617 -8.19 32.14 15.12
C GLN A 617 -6.74 32.62 15.31
N LEU A 618 -5.76 32.03 14.60
CA LEU A 618 -4.36 32.44 14.70
C LEU A 618 -3.93 33.37 13.54
N PRO A 619 -3.36 34.55 13.83
CA PRO A 619 -2.63 35.37 12.87
C PRO A 619 -1.55 34.57 12.14
N GLU A 620 -1.29 34.86 10.87
CA GLU A 620 -0.46 34.04 9.98
C GLU A 620 0.92 33.69 10.57
N HIS A 621 1.59 34.65 11.20
CA HIS A 621 2.90 34.46 11.83
C HIS A 621 2.89 33.54 13.06
N LEU A 622 1.73 33.28 13.65
CA LEU A 622 1.55 32.45 14.86
C LEU A 622 1.02 31.04 14.59
N ARG A 623 0.51 30.76 13.38
CA ARG A 623 -0.26 29.54 13.05
C ARG A 623 0.42 28.22 13.38
N ASN A 624 1.74 28.21 13.49
CA ASN A 624 2.55 27.03 13.81
C ASN A 624 3.53 27.23 14.99
N ASP A 625 3.48 28.38 15.68
CA ASP A 625 4.38 28.72 16.78
C ASP A 625 4.20 27.81 18.02
N SER A 626 2.96 27.41 18.30
CA SER A 626 2.60 26.54 19.45
C SER A 626 3.16 25.10 19.39
N ARG A 627 4.04 24.79 18.43
CA ARG A 627 4.62 23.45 18.24
C ARG A 627 5.97 23.30 18.96
N SER A 628 6.66 24.39 19.26
CA SER A 628 7.95 24.40 19.96
C SER A 628 7.82 24.72 21.46
N LEU A 629 7.14 23.85 22.21
CA LEU A 629 6.95 24.02 23.66
C LEU A 629 8.18 23.54 24.46
N PRO A 630 8.78 24.38 25.34
CA PRO A 630 9.91 24.01 26.20
C PRO A 630 9.44 23.24 27.45
N VAL A 631 8.99 22.00 27.22
CA VAL A 631 8.43 21.08 28.24
C VAL A 631 9.31 21.01 29.49
N SER A 632 8.69 21.06 30.68
CA SER A 632 9.41 20.89 31.95
C SER A 632 9.74 19.41 32.21
N ASP A 633 10.87 19.15 32.90
CA ASP A 633 11.25 17.80 33.31
C ASP A 633 10.28 17.16 34.35
N ALA A 634 9.31 17.93 34.86
CA ALA A 634 8.44 17.51 35.96
C ALA A 634 7.30 16.58 35.53
N PHE A 635 6.87 16.62 34.26
CA PHE A 635 5.72 15.83 33.78
C PHE A 635 5.90 15.32 32.35
N HIS A 636 6.22 14.03 32.19
CA HIS A 636 6.25 13.31 30.91
C HIS A 636 4.85 13.03 30.33
N ILE A 637 3.90 13.96 30.45
CA ILE A 637 2.50 13.77 30.01
C ILE A 637 2.38 13.83 28.49
N LEU A 638 3.07 14.78 27.84
CA LEU A 638 3.11 14.94 26.39
C LEU A 638 4.48 15.46 25.95
N LEU A 639 5.12 14.77 25.01
CA LEU A 639 6.19 15.33 24.19
C LEU A 639 5.56 15.91 22.91
N PRO A 640 5.88 17.15 22.50
CA PRO A 640 5.44 17.65 21.20
C PRO A 640 6.09 16.79 20.10
N VAL A 641 5.25 16.22 19.23
CA VAL A 641 5.72 15.48 18.07
C VAL A 641 6.14 16.49 17.00
N ASP A 642 7.38 16.39 16.54
CA ASP A 642 7.88 17.19 15.42
C ASP A 642 7.04 16.90 14.17
N LEU A 643 6.55 17.95 13.51
CA LEU A 643 5.64 17.88 12.36
C LEU A 643 6.23 18.74 11.24
N SER A 644 6.56 18.08 10.13
CA SER A 644 7.23 18.68 8.99
C SER A 644 6.40 19.79 8.31
N SER A 645 7.09 20.66 7.56
CA SER A 645 6.52 21.85 6.93
C SER A 645 5.29 21.57 6.06
N GLN A 646 5.24 20.41 5.41
CA GLN A 646 4.17 19.98 4.51
C GLN A 646 2.88 19.51 5.23
N TYR A 647 2.93 19.24 6.54
CA TYR A 647 1.75 18.90 7.37
C TYR A 647 1.54 19.91 8.52
N LEU A 648 2.10 21.11 8.34
CA LEU A 648 1.69 22.28 9.08
C LEU A 648 0.24 22.65 8.72
N ASP A 649 -0.38 23.42 9.60
CA ASP A 649 -1.77 23.86 9.44
C ASP A 649 -1.69 25.26 8.80
N PRO A 650 -2.02 25.45 7.51
CA PRO A 650 -1.82 26.73 6.83
C PRO A 650 -2.73 27.83 7.36
N GLU A 651 -3.84 27.45 8.00
CA GLU A 651 -4.79 28.36 8.65
C GLU A 651 -4.57 28.45 10.18
N GLY A 652 -3.72 27.59 10.73
CA GLY A 652 -3.47 27.49 12.17
C GLY A 652 -4.46 26.58 12.88
N SER A 653 -4.02 26.03 14.01
CA SER A 653 -4.69 24.88 14.63
C SER A 653 -5.51 25.21 15.88
N TYR A 654 -5.95 26.46 16.07
CA TYR A 654 -6.75 26.90 17.22
C TYR A 654 -7.90 27.80 16.78
N GLY A 655 -9.03 27.67 17.47
CA GLY A 655 -10.20 28.55 17.41
C GLY A 655 -10.37 29.28 18.74
N LEU A 656 -11.60 29.61 19.12
CA LEU A 656 -11.89 30.12 20.46
C LEU A 656 -12.17 28.96 21.41
N GLY A 657 -11.25 28.66 22.34
CA GLY A 657 -11.42 27.59 23.32
C GLY A 657 -11.39 26.17 22.76
N CYS A 658 -11.17 25.97 21.46
CA CYS A 658 -11.02 24.65 20.83
C CYS A 658 -9.82 24.61 19.87
N GLY A 659 -9.39 23.39 19.53
CA GLY A 659 -8.52 23.19 18.37
C GLY A 659 -9.37 23.07 17.11
N VAL A 660 -9.17 23.96 16.14
CA VAL A 660 -9.70 23.83 14.77
C VAL A 660 -8.59 23.28 13.88
N GLN A 661 -8.92 23.04 12.62
CA GLN A 661 -8.04 22.59 11.56
C GLN A 661 -8.40 23.36 10.28
N GLY A 662 -7.40 23.82 9.54
CA GLY A 662 -7.63 24.44 8.24
C GLY A 662 -8.18 23.47 7.20
N ALA A 663 -8.96 24.01 6.25
CA ALA A 663 -9.58 23.28 5.14
C ALA A 663 -8.54 22.64 4.21
N ASP A 664 -7.33 23.20 4.14
CA ASP A 664 -6.22 22.73 3.28
C ASP A 664 -5.07 22.05 4.03
N ARG A 665 -5.24 21.73 5.31
CA ARG A 665 -4.26 20.90 6.02
C ARG A 665 -4.24 19.47 5.49
N VAL A 666 -3.12 19.06 4.92
CA VAL A 666 -2.83 17.68 4.49
C VAL A 666 -2.05 16.95 5.60
N LEU A 667 -2.27 15.63 5.73
CA LEU A 667 -1.50 14.73 6.59
C LEU A 667 -0.43 13.95 5.83
N GLU A 668 0.50 13.37 6.60
CA GLU A 668 1.48 12.35 6.21
C GLU A 668 0.94 11.24 5.30
N ARG A 669 -0.35 10.89 5.42
CA ARG A 669 -1.03 9.86 4.61
C ARG A 669 -1.98 10.42 3.55
N GLY A 670 -1.80 11.68 3.13
CA GLY A 670 -2.58 12.33 2.07
C GLY A 670 -4.02 12.75 2.43
N GLY A 671 -4.59 12.21 3.52
CA GLY A 671 -5.88 12.68 4.04
C GLY A 671 -5.82 14.12 4.56
N LYS A 672 -6.93 14.87 4.45
CA LYS A 672 -7.05 16.21 5.04
C LYS A 672 -7.43 16.09 6.51
N GLY A 673 -6.57 16.50 7.45
CA GLY A 673 -6.78 16.21 8.88
C GLY A 673 -5.74 16.81 9.85
N ARG A 674 -6.12 16.95 11.13
CA ARG A 674 -5.22 16.74 12.28
C ARG A 674 -4.92 15.23 12.39
N ARG A 675 -3.78 14.80 12.95
CA ARG A 675 -3.52 13.35 13.19
C ARG A 675 -4.66 12.81 14.10
N GLY A 676 -5.50 11.93 13.56
CA GLY A 676 -6.71 11.40 14.20
C GLY A 676 -8.04 12.03 13.76
N GLY A 677 -8.03 13.08 12.93
CA GLY A 677 -9.23 13.75 12.39
C GLY A 677 -9.77 13.14 11.09
N THR A 678 -9.77 11.81 10.97
CA THR A 678 -10.41 11.08 9.87
C THR A 678 -11.93 11.10 10.04
N SER A 679 -12.72 10.97 8.95
CA SER A 679 -14.17 10.79 9.12
C SER A 679 -14.45 9.46 9.84
N LEU A 680 -15.64 9.29 10.43
CA LEU A 680 -15.98 8.01 11.05
C LEU A 680 -15.89 6.85 10.05
N LEU A 681 -16.22 7.09 8.79
CA LEU A 681 -16.11 6.11 7.72
C LEU A 681 -14.63 5.77 7.44
N ASP A 682 -13.75 6.77 7.36
CA ASP A 682 -12.31 6.53 7.18
C ASP A 682 -11.67 5.86 8.40
N LEU A 683 -12.14 6.17 9.62
CA LEU A 683 -11.71 5.50 10.85
C LEU A 683 -12.10 4.02 10.82
N VAL A 684 -13.36 3.72 10.47
CA VAL A 684 -13.89 2.36 10.32
C VAL A 684 -13.13 1.60 9.22
N SER A 685 -12.97 2.17 8.03
CA SER A 685 -12.23 1.56 6.92
C SER A 685 -10.71 1.49 7.13
N ALA A 686 -10.19 2.15 8.17
CA ALA A 686 -8.80 2.03 8.62
C ALA A 686 -8.65 1.18 9.90
N LEU A 687 -9.74 0.63 10.46
CA LEU A 687 -9.64 -0.44 11.45
C LEU A 687 -9.08 -1.68 10.74
N PRO A 688 -8.01 -2.32 11.25
CA PRO A 688 -7.57 -3.59 10.70
C PRO A 688 -8.58 -4.70 11.03
N ASP A 689 -8.85 -5.59 10.08
CA ASP A 689 -9.62 -6.83 10.29
C ASP A 689 -8.96 -7.82 11.29
N THR A 690 -7.83 -7.44 11.90
CA THR A 690 -6.99 -8.29 12.77
C THR A 690 -6.64 -7.57 14.08
N ALA A 691 -6.68 -8.32 15.19
CA ALA A 691 -6.82 -7.83 16.55
C ALA A 691 -5.54 -7.24 17.21
N GLY A 692 -4.65 -6.59 16.46
CA GLY A 692 -3.39 -6.02 16.97
C GLY A 692 -3.51 -4.57 17.47
N TRP A 693 -2.77 -4.23 18.53
CA TRP A 693 -2.61 -2.84 19.00
C TRP A 693 -1.12 -2.46 19.07
N GLY A 694 -0.82 -1.22 18.67
CA GLY A 694 0.54 -0.74 18.37
C GLY A 694 0.63 -0.20 16.94
N PRO A 695 1.77 0.38 16.51
CA PRO A 695 1.96 0.70 15.11
C PRO A 695 1.95 -0.60 14.28
N PRO A 696 1.24 -0.67 13.14
CA PRO A 696 1.37 -1.80 12.24
C PRO A 696 2.85 -1.91 11.82
N VAL A 697 3.34 -3.14 11.62
CA VAL A 697 4.77 -3.41 11.39
C VAL A 697 5.22 -2.80 10.07
N SER A 698 5.61 -1.52 10.09
CA SER A 698 5.75 -0.72 8.88
C SER A 698 6.96 -1.13 8.04
N ASN A 699 6.87 -0.86 6.73
CA ASN A 699 7.99 -0.90 5.79
C ASN A 699 8.53 0.53 5.50
N GLU A 700 7.94 1.57 6.09
CA GLU A 700 8.29 2.96 5.83
C GLU A 700 9.68 3.30 6.38
N THR A 701 10.62 3.57 5.48
CA THR A 701 11.94 4.15 5.78
C THR A 701 11.94 5.67 5.78
N MET A 702 10.73 6.27 5.81
CA MET A 702 10.49 7.71 5.79
C MET A 702 9.76 8.10 7.07
N LEU A 703 10.00 9.32 7.53
CA LEU A 703 9.36 9.93 8.70
C LEU A 703 8.71 11.22 8.20
N ASP A 704 7.39 11.37 8.38
CA ASP A 704 6.68 12.58 7.92
C ASP A 704 6.88 12.85 6.41
N GLY A 705 6.88 11.77 5.60
CA GLY A 705 7.13 11.81 4.16
C GLY A 705 8.57 12.17 3.75
N VAL A 706 9.44 12.47 4.73
CA VAL A 706 10.85 12.79 4.51
C VAL A 706 11.68 11.52 4.80
N PRO A 707 12.52 11.04 3.86
CA PRO A 707 13.32 9.84 4.07
C PRO A 707 14.23 9.94 5.31
N PHE A 708 14.17 8.96 6.23
CA PHE A 708 14.81 9.07 7.54
C PHE A 708 16.33 8.86 7.47
N ALA A 709 17.09 9.76 8.12
CA ALA A 709 18.54 9.63 8.28
C ALA A 709 18.97 9.98 9.72
N PRO A 710 19.69 9.10 10.43
CA PRO A 710 20.22 9.39 11.77
C PRO A 710 21.38 10.39 11.69
N TYR A 711 21.39 11.38 12.59
CA TYR A 711 22.43 12.42 12.67
C TYR A 711 22.73 12.83 14.13
N SER A 712 23.82 13.57 14.33
CA SER A 712 24.27 14.08 15.64
C SER A 712 24.29 15.60 15.64
N LYS A 713 23.59 16.23 16.60
CA LYS A 713 23.59 17.69 16.81
C LYS A 713 24.91 18.23 17.42
N ALA A 714 25.81 17.34 17.86
CA ALA A 714 27.12 17.71 18.41
C ALA A 714 28.25 17.70 17.35
N ASP A 715 27.96 17.30 16.12
CA ASP A 715 28.95 17.22 15.05
C ASP A 715 29.29 18.62 14.51
N LYS A 716 30.58 18.85 14.23
CA LYS A 716 31.10 20.19 13.97
C LYS A 716 30.71 20.70 12.58
N LEU A 717 29.89 21.74 12.53
CA LEU A 717 29.43 22.37 11.28
C LEU A 717 30.53 23.25 10.65
N GLY A 718 30.69 23.15 9.33
CA GLY A 718 31.64 23.94 8.55
C GLY A 718 32.44 23.13 7.52
N ARG A 719 31.82 22.82 6.38
CA ARG A 719 32.47 22.24 5.17
C ARG A 719 32.09 23.11 3.98
N MET A 720 33.03 23.36 3.07
CA MET A 720 32.77 24.03 1.79
C MET A 720 32.48 22.99 0.71
N ALA A 721 31.60 23.34 -0.23
CA ALA A 721 31.39 22.60 -1.47
C ALA A 721 31.99 23.40 -2.62
N ASP A 722 32.82 22.77 -3.46
CA ASP A 722 33.48 23.38 -4.60
C ASP A 722 33.28 22.48 -5.83
N TRP A 723 32.55 23.02 -6.82
CA TRP A 723 32.22 22.36 -8.07
C TRP A 723 33.33 22.47 -9.14
N THR A 724 34.49 23.03 -8.78
CA THR A 724 35.62 23.30 -9.69
C THR A 724 36.91 22.56 -9.31
N GLU A 725 37.02 22.01 -8.09
CA GLU A 725 38.31 21.61 -7.52
C GLU A 725 38.75 20.16 -7.77
N GLY A 726 39.34 19.94 -8.95
CA GLY A 726 40.25 18.81 -9.18
C GLY A 726 41.65 18.99 -8.57
N LYS A 727 41.81 19.49 -7.32
CA LYS A 727 43.14 19.96 -6.85
C LYS A 727 43.62 19.73 -5.41
N ASP A 728 42.78 19.58 -4.38
CA ASP A 728 43.28 19.61 -2.98
C ASP A 728 43.94 18.32 -2.46
N ARG A 729 44.43 17.42 -3.36
CA ARG A 729 45.24 16.24 -2.99
C ARG A 729 46.72 16.33 -3.36
N GLU A 730 47.18 17.33 -4.14
CA GLU A 730 48.60 17.50 -4.48
C GLU A 730 49.33 18.59 -3.65
N ARG A 731 49.11 18.60 -2.32
CA ARG A 731 49.98 19.33 -1.38
C ARG A 731 50.38 18.48 -0.16
N GLY A 732 51.40 17.65 -0.37
CA GLY A 732 52.20 17.12 0.75
C GLY A 732 52.82 18.29 1.54
N GLY A 733 52.34 18.51 2.77
CA GLY A 733 52.77 19.66 3.58
C GLY A 733 51.94 20.02 4.82
N ARG A 734 50.81 19.34 5.08
CA ARG A 734 50.02 19.57 6.32
C ARG A 734 49.37 18.30 6.91
N GLN A 735 50.20 17.30 7.17
CA GLN A 735 49.85 15.96 7.68
C GLN A 735 49.31 15.94 9.14
N GLN A 736 48.71 17.04 9.62
CA GLN A 736 48.46 17.30 11.05
C GLN A 736 47.09 17.97 11.36
N TYR A 737 46.27 18.32 10.36
CA TYR A 737 44.95 18.93 10.59
C TYR A 737 43.76 17.98 10.36
N GLY A 738 43.79 17.17 9.30
CA GLY A 738 42.70 16.21 9.02
C GLY A 738 42.54 15.12 10.08
N ASN A 739 43.62 14.73 10.76
CA ASN A 739 43.66 13.51 11.58
C ASN A 739 43.64 13.76 13.12
N ARG A 740 43.15 14.93 13.57
CA ARG A 740 43.01 15.24 15.02
C ARG A 740 41.83 16.11 15.46
N ASN A 741 41.09 16.77 14.56
CA ASN A 741 40.01 17.69 14.95
C ASN A 741 38.73 17.63 14.08
N TYR A 742 38.65 16.65 13.17
CA TYR A 742 37.39 16.19 12.58
C TYR A 742 37.39 14.66 12.67
N ARG A 743 36.30 14.08 13.21
CA ARG A 743 36.01 12.66 13.01
C ARG A 743 35.30 12.53 11.67
N ASP A 744 35.91 11.85 10.69
CA ASP A 744 35.20 11.42 9.47
C ASP A 744 34.23 10.24 9.75
N GLN A 745 34.09 9.84 11.02
CA GLN A 745 32.93 9.09 11.52
C GLN A 745 31.97 10.05 12.22
N GLN A 746 30.78 10.22 11.65
CA GLN A 746 29.59 10.60 12.43
C GLN A 746 29.49 9.60 13.59
N VAL A 747 29.26 10.09 14.81
CA VAL A 747 29.40 9.26 16.02
C VAL A 747 28.29 8.19 16.11
N TYR A 748 27.22 8.34 15.32
CA TYR A 748 26.15 7.35 15.18
C TYR A 748 25.55 7.38 13.76
N GLY A 749 25.14 6.21 13.26
CA GLY A 749 24.06 6.11 12.27
C GLY A 749 24.44 5.97 10.79
N ALA A 750 24.81 7.06 10.12
CA ALA A 750 24.71 7.14 8.66
C ALA A 750 25.90 6.55 7.88
N ASN A 751 25.63 5.49 7.12
CA ASN A 751 26.50 4.99 6.06
C ASN A 751 26.11 5.69 4.74
N GLN A 752 27.06 6.13 3.90
CA GLN A 752 26.74 6.97 2.72
C GLN A 752 25.84 6.28 1.68
N GLN A 753 25.79 4.95 1.67
CA GLN A 753 24.91 4.15 0.79
C GLN A 753 23.48 3.99 1.34
N THR A 754 23.20 4.47 2.55
CA THR A 754 21.89 4.38 3.21
C THR A 754 21.44 5.73 3.77
N ASN A 755 22.01 6.84 3.31
CA ASN A 755 21.52 8.19 3.60
C ASN A 755 20.64 8.66 2.43
N PRO A 756 19.31 8.70 2.56
CA PRO A 756 18.42 9.05 1.45
C PRO A 756 18.41 10.56 1.11
N PHE A 757 19.03 11.43 1.93
CA PHE A 757 19.31 12.82 1.56
C PHE A 757 20.59 12.98 0.71
N ALA A 758 21.30 11.89 0.41
CA ALA A 758 22.42 11.93 -0.50
C ALA A 758 21.90 12.14 -1.93
N ILE A 759 21.86 13.40 -2.38
CA ILE A 759 21.65 13.74 -3.78
C ILE A 759 22.82 13.15 -4.57
N GLN A 760 22.63 11.95 -5.10
CA GLN A 760 23.36 11.48 -6.25
C GLN A 760 22.84 12.31 -7.42
N ALA A 761 23.65 13.24 -7.89
CA ALA A 761 23.32 14.08 -9.03
C ALA A 761 23.19 13.20 -10.28
N ALA A 762 21.96 12.80 -10.59
CA ALA A 762 21.62 12.35 -11.93
C ALA A 762 21.77 13.57 -12.85
N GLU A 763 22.66 13.46 -13.84
CA GLU A 763 22.82 14.41 -14.94
C GLU A 763 23.33 15.82 -14.56
N GLU A 764 24.49 15.92 -13.87
CA GLU A 764 25.44 17.02 -14.13
C GLU A 764 26.37 16.67 -15.32
N GLU A 765 25.82 16.12 -16.40
CA GLU A 765 26.59 15.89 -17.63
C GLU A 765 26.52 17.09 -18.59
N ALA A 766 27.69 17.58 -19.01
CA ALA A 766 27.83 18.56 -20.09
C ALA A 766 27.68 17.94 -21.50
N THR A 767 26.85 16.89 -21.65
CA THR A 767 26.66 16.10 -22.89
C THR A 767 25.47 16.55 -23.72
N PHE A 768 24.61 17.45 -23.19
CA PHE A 768 23.56 18.12 -23.95
C PHE A 768 24.13 18.79 -25.21
N SER A 769 23.78 18.25 -26.37
CA SER A 769 24.09 18.80 -27.69
C SER A 769 22.79 19.04 -28.44
N VAL A 770 22.70 20.19 -29.13
CA VAL A 770 21.46 20.62 -29.79
C VAL A 770 21.27 19.81 -31.08
N VAL A 771 20.13 19.14 -31.22
CA VAL A 771 19.88 18.13 -32.25
C VAL A 771 19.23 18.73 -33.51
N ASP A 772 19.67 18.25 -34.68
CA ASP A 772 19.17 18.64 -36.01
C ASP A 772 18.22 17.57 -36.59
N ASN A 773 17.35 17.98 -37.52
CA ASN A 773 16.03 17.37 -37.71
C ASN A 773 15.93 16.52 -38.99
N THR A 774 16.57 15.34 -39.03
CA THR A 774 16.44 14.36 -40.13
C THR A 774 16.19 12.92 -39.65
N ARG A 775 15.42 12.15 -40.42
CA ARG A 775 14.94 10.80 -40.07
C ARG A 775 15.76 9.67 -40.73
N THR A 776 15.93 8.56 -40.02
CA THR A 776 16.29 7.24 -40.56
C THR A 776 15.36 6.14 -40.00
N SER A 777 15.31 4.99 -40.66
CA SER A 777 14.27 3.96 -40.51
C SER A 777 14.67 2.78 -39.62
N ALA A 778 13.72 2.27 -38.82
CA ALA A 778 13.93 1.10 -37.95
C ALA A 778 13.92 -0.26 -38.69
N ARG A 779 14.50 -1.27 -38.04
CA ARG A 779 14.23 -2.70 -38.23
C ARG A 779 14.28 -3.41 -36.88
N GLY A 780 13.20 -4.11 -36.51
CA GLY A 780 13.19 -4.98 -35.33
C GLY A 780 13.97 -6.28 -35.56
N ARG A 781 14.24 -7.02 -34.47
CA ARG A 781 14.93 -8.31 -34.51
C ARG A 781 14.32 -9.26 -33.49
N GLY A 782 13.53 -10.23 -33.94
CA GLY A 782 13.06 -11.33 -33.10
C GLY A 782 14.20 -12.29 -32.74
N PHE A 783 14.03 -13.02 -31.64
CA PHE A 783 14.75 -14.27 -31.39
C PHE A 783 14.06 -15.37 -32.22
N GLY A 784 14.85 -16.21 -32.89
CA GLY A 784 14.31 -17.27 -33.76
C GLY A 784 14.03 -18.56 -32.99
N ARG A 785 12.93 -19.23 -33.31
CA ARG A 785 12.64 -20.60 -32.88
C ARG A 785 13.56 -21.61 -33.56
N GLY A 786 13.58 -22.82 -32.99
CA GLY A 786 14.06 -24.05 -33.60
C GLY A 786 13.67 -25.21 -32.69
N GLY A 787 13.04 -26.24 -33.24
CA GLY A 787 12.34 -27.28 -32.48
C GLY A 787 13.15 -28.02 -31.40
N GLY A 788 12.42 -28.66 -30.48
CA GLY A 788 12.99 -29.35 -29.31
C GLY A 788 14.06 -30.36 -29.67
N THR A 789 15.28 -30.19 -29.13
CA THR A 789 16.43 -31.05 -29.45
C THR A 789 17.22 -31.48 -28.22
N VAL A 790 17.51 -32.79 -28.20
CA VAL A 790 18.55 -33.43 -27.39
C VAL A 790 19.91 -32.78 -27.67
N PHE A 791 20.67 -32.48 -26.61
CA PHE A 791 21.84 -31.60 -26.68
C PHE A 791 23.10 -32.28 -27.25
N ARG A 792 23.13 -32.58 -28.56
CA ARG A 792 24.29 -33.21 -29.24
C ARG A 792 25.42 -32.23 -29.57
N GLY A 793 26.56 -32.36 -28.90
CA GLY A 793 27.75 -31.51 -29.11
C GLY A 793 28.69 -31.97 -30.23
N ARG A 794 28.35 -31.82 -31.52
CA ARG A 794 29.23 -32.29 -32.62
C ARG A 794 30.18 -31.23 -33.21
N GLY A 795 31.34 -31.06 -32.58
CA GLY A 795 32.43 -30.24 -33.13
C GLY A 795 33.07 -30.82 -34.41
N GLY A 796 33.31 -29.98 -35.43
CA GLY A 796 33.86 -30.42 -36.72
C GLY A 796 34.70 -29.34 -37.43
N ALA A 797 36.01 -29.30 -37.18
CA ALA A 797 36.91 -28.33 -37.79
C ALA A 797 37.41 -28.78 -39.19
N ARG A 798 37.26 -27.92 -40.20
CA ARG A 798 38.05 -27.92 -41.45
C ARG A 798 38.21 -26.49 -41.96
N GLY A 799 39.42 -26.13 -42.40
CA GLY A 799 39.80 -24.74 -42.68
C GLY A 799 39.71 -24.33 -44.15
N GLY A 800 39.57 -23.02 -44.37
CA GLY A 800 39.80 -22.33 -45.64
C GLY A 800 40.85 -21.22 -45.46
N GLN A 801 41.77 -21.08 -46.42
CA GLN A 801 42.92 -20.17 -46.35
C GLN A 801 42.72 -18.96 -47.28
N ALA A 802 43.64 -17.98 -47.21
CA ALA A 802 43.85 -16.86 -48.15
C ALA A 802 42.91 -15.63 -48.03
N GLN A 803 43.34 -14.37 -48.30
CA GLN A 803 44.70 -13.75 -48.35
C GLN A 803 44.57 -12.21 -48.42
N ARG A 804 45.66 -11.49 -48.08
CA ARG A 804 45.89 -10.02 -48.17
C ARG A 804 45.20 -9.19 -47.08
N GLY A 805 45.84 -8.19 -46.44
CA GLY A 805 47.28 -7.86 -46.38
C GLY A 805 47.59 -6.36 -46.40
N GLY A 806 48.35 -5.86 -45.42
CA GLY A 806 48.82 -4.47 -45.37
C GLY A 806 49.82 -4.21 -44.23
N ARG A 807 50.96 -3.56 -44.54
CA ARG A 807 52.01 -3.15 -43.58
C ARG A 807 51.60 -1.85 -42.85
N GLY A 808 52.12 -1.47 -41.67
CA GLY A 808 53.07 -2.15 -40.77
C GLY A 808 54.35 -1.35 -40.45
N THR A 809 54.48 -0.87 -39.19
CA THR A 809 55.69 -0.29 -38.57
C THR A 809 55.63 -0.60 -37.05
N PHE A 810 56.58 -1.25 -36.35
CA PHE A 810 58.06 -1.12 -36.22
C PHE A 810 58.48 0.18 -35.48
N GLN A 811 59.35 0.21 -34.44
CA GLN A 811 60.20 -0.84 -33.81
C GLN A 811 60.84 -0.38 -32.45
N ARG A 812 60.96 -1.27 -31.43
CA ARG A 812 62.06 -1.47 -30.40
C ARG A 812 62.74 -0.26 -29.66
N VAL A 813 63.53 -0.34 -28.57
CA VAL A 813 63.97 -1.36 -27.57
C VAL A 813 64.54 -0.68 -26.29
N GLY A 814 64.50 -1.36 -25.13
CA GLY A 814 65.69 -1.49 -24.26
C GLY A 814 65.85 -0.69 -22.94
N GLY A 815 66.03 -1.43 -21.83
CA GLY A 815 67.35 -1.46 -21.16
C GLY A 815 67.60 -0.67 -19.86
N ARG A 816 67.42 -1.35 -18.70
CA ARG A 816 68.20 -1.29 -17.42
C ARG A 816 68.94 0.01 -16.99
N GLY A 817 68.77 0.40 -15.71
CA GLY A 817 69.93 0.88 -14.90
C GLY A 817 69.69 1.75 -13.64
N GLY A 818 69.85 1.17 -12.44
CA GLY A 818 70.74 1.72 -11.38
C GLY A 818 70.37 2.97 -10.53
N ASN A 819 69.80 2.71 -9.34
CA ASN A 819 70.24 3.22 -8.02
C ASN A 819 70.46 4.73 -7.67
N GLN A 820 69.67 5.17 -6.67
CA GLN A 820 70.12 5.53 -5.29
C GLN A 820 70.31 7.01 -4.85
N TYR A 821 69.34 7.47 -4.03
CA TYR A 821 69.39 8.42 -2.90
C TYR A 821 69.67 9.94 -3.09
N ASP A 822 68.78 10.74 -2.46
CA ASP A 822 68.98 11.93 -1.58
C ASP A 822 70.05 13.01 -1.92
N ASN A 823 69.81 14.33 -1.72
CA ASN A 823 68.82 14.98 -0.86
C ASN A 823 68.54 16.46 -1.25
N ARG A 824 67.53 17.08 -0.59
CA ARG A 824 67.32 18.54 -0.39
C ARG A 824 67.27 19.49 -1.61
N GLY A 825 66.05 19.63 -2.15
CA GLY A 825 65.23 20.85 -1.92
C GLY A 825 65.46 22.11 -2.77
N GLY A 826 64.36 22.72 -3.24
CA GLY A 826 64.38 24.06 -3.85
C GLY A 826 63.20 24.40 -4.76
N ARG A 827 62.16 25.06 -4.20
CA ARG A 827 61.16 25.92 -4.87
C ARG A 827 60.78 25.65 -6.35
N GLY A 828 59.60 25.03 -6.53
CA GLY A 828 58.47 25.63 -7.26
C GLY A 828 58.60 25.97 -8.75
N GLY A 829 57.96 25.14 -9.59
CA GLY A 829 57.64 25.47 -10.99
C GLY A 829 56.46 24.61 -11.47
N ARG A 830 55.38 25.25 -11.96
CA ARG A 830 54.15 24.54 -12.39
C ARG A 830 54.42 23.69 -13.63
N GLY A 831 54.32 22.37 -13.51
CA GLY A 831 54.17 21.45 -14.65
C GLY A 831 52.70 21.03 -14.78
N GLY A 832 52.02 21.46 -15.85
CA GLY A 832 50.65 21.00 -16.13
C GLY A 832 50.63 19.54 -16.62
N ARG A 833 49.55 18.80 -16.31
CA ARG A 833 49.28 17.48 -16.88
C ARG A 833 47.83 17.37 -17.34
N ARG A 834 47.62 16.58 -18.40
CA ARG A 834 46.32 16.31 -19.01
C ARG A 834 45.39 15.61 -18.02
N PHE A 835 44.09 15.90 -18.13
CA PHE A 835 43.03 15.12 -17.51
C PHE A 835 43.09 13.65 -17.96
N GLY A 836 42.77 12.75 -17.02
CA GLY A 836 42.35 11.39 -17.29
C GLY A 836 40.97 11.21 -16.68
N TRP A 837 40.01 10.75 -17.49
CA TRP A 837 38.60 10.57 -17.10
C TRP A 837 38.43 9.42 -16.10
N ARG A 838 37.31 9.41 -15.38
CA ARG A 838 36.92 8.23 -14.59
C ARG A 838 35.41 8.07 -14.38
N ASP A 839 34.76 7.68 -15.47
CA ASP A 839 33.63 6.74 -15.49
C ASP A 839 32.41 7.09 -14.62
N ASP A 840 31.65 8.10 -15.04
CA ASP A 840 30.20 8.08 -14.90
C ASP A 840 29.67 6.77 -15.53
N LYS A 841 28.77 6.07 -14.84
CA LYS A 841 28.24 4.77 -15.30
C LYS A 841 26.80 4.93 -15.77
N PRO A 842 26.48 4.62 -17.04
CA PRO A 842 25.14 4.78 -17.58
C PRO A 842 24.12 3.86 -16.90
N GLN A 843 22.86 4.30 -16.90
CA GLN A 843 21.74 3.55 -16.35
C GLN A 843 21.56 2.22 -17.10
N ARG A 844 21.45 1.12 -16.33
CA ARG A 844 21.50 -0.25 -16.86
C ARG A 844 20.10 -0.75 -17.18
N ASN A 845 19.61 -0.47 -18.38
CA ASN A 845 18.44 -1.15 -18.91
C ASN A 845 18.70 -2.66 -18.99
N ARG A 846 17.75 -3.47 -18.52
CA ARG A 846 17.74 -4.93 -18.67
C ARG A 846 16.55 -5.36 -19.50
N ASP A 847 16.72 -6.44 -20.25
CA ASP A 847 15.68 -7.04 -21.07
C ASP A 847 14.64 -7.78 -20.20
N ALA A 848 13.38 -7.73 -20.62
CA ALA A 848 12.30 -8.53 -20.06
C ALA A 848 12.38 -9.98 -20.59
N SER A 849 12.03 -10.97 -19.76
CA SER A 849 12.07 -12.39 -20.18
C SER A 849 10.95 -12.76 -21.16
N VAL A 850 9.85 -12.00 -21.14
CA VAL A 850 8.72 -12.09 -22.08
C VAL A 850 8.22 -10.70 -22.44
N GLN A 851 7.75 -10.52 -23.67
CA GLN A 851 7.10 -9.29 -24.11
C GLN A 851 5.62 -9.36 -23.69
N VAL A 852 5.21 -8.45 -22.82
CA VAL A 852 3.81 -8.31 -22.39
C VAL A 852 3.01 -7.75 -23.57
N LYS A 853 2.03 -8.51 -24.06
CA LYS A 853 1.16 -8.08 -25.16
C LYS A 853 0.00 -7.20 -24.63
N PRO A 854 -0.61 -6.30 -25.44
CA PRO A 854 -1.68 -5.40 -24.98
C PRO A 854 -2.94 -6.11 -24.45
N GLU A 855 -3.21 -7.34 -24.90
CA GLU A 855 -4.33 -8.17 -24.47
C GLU A 855 -4.10 -8.93 -23.14
N TRP A 856 -2.96 -8.74 -22.47
CA TRP A 856 -2.66 -9.35 -21.17
C TRP A 856 -3.23 -8.49 -20.02
N GLU A 857 -4.14 -9.05 -19.23
CA GLU A 857 -4.79 -8.34 -18.13
C GLU A 857 -3.96 -8.48 -16.83
N VAL A 858 -3.49 -7.36 -16.25
CA VAL A 858 -2.84 -7.38 -14.93
C VAL A 858 -3.86 -7.70 -13.85
N LYS A 859 -3.63 -8.77 -13.08
CA LYS A 859 -4.47 -9.17 -11.93
C LYS A 859 -3.90 -8.72 -10.58
N GLU A 860 -2.58 -8.76 -10.39
CA GLU A 860 -1.89 -8.33 -9.15
C GLU A 860 -0.49 -7.76 -9.44
N GLU A 861 -0.05 -6.77 -8.65
CA GLU A 861 1.35 -6.33 -8.55
C GLU A 861 1.91 -6.60 -7.14
N ILE A 862 3.03 -7.32 -7.04
CA ILE A 862 3.53 -7.86 -5.77
C ILE A 862 5.00 -7.45 -5.54
N ASP A 863 5.21 -6.41 -4.74
CA ASP A 863 6.55 -5.98 -4.31
C ASP A 863 7.29 -7.04 -3.49
N PHE A 864 8.62 -7.11 -3.66
CA PHE A 864 9.47 -7.99 -2.86
C PHE A 864 9.43 -7.66 -1.35
N SER A 865 8.98 -6.45 -0.98
CA SER A 865 8.77 -6.00 0.41
C SER A 865 7.47 -6.54 1.05
N ARG A 866 6.50 -7.00 0.23
CA ARG A 866 5.37 -7.84 0.66
C ARG A 866 5.87 -9.27 0.88
N LEU A 867 6.54 -9.82 -0.13
CA LEU A 867 7.00 -11.22 -0.16
C LEU A 867 7.99 -11.58 0.96
N SER A 868 8.94 -10.71 1.30
CA SER A 868 9.98 -10.97 2.31
C SER A 868 9.49 -11.06 3.75
N LYS A 869 8.24 -10.65 4.02
CA LYS A 869 7.60 -10.71 5.35
C LYS A 869 6.81 -11.99 5.61
N LEU A 870 6.50 -12.77 4.57
CA LEU A 870 5.66 -13.95 4.65
C LEU A 870 6.36 -15.09 5.43
N ASN A 871 5.61 -15.92 6.16
CA ASN A 871 6.17 -17.03 6.93
C ASN A 871 5.14 -18.17 7.10
N LEU A 872 5.55 -19.41 6.77
CA LEU A 872 4.74 -20.62 6.83
C LEU A 872 5.65 -21.79 7.19
N ASP A 873 5.30 -22.59 8.21
CA ASP A 873 6.04 -23.81 8.54
C ASP A 873 5.41 -25.02 7.84
N THR A 874 6.24 -25.98 7.45
CA THR A 874 5.84 -27.11 6.57
C THR A 874 6.70 -28.34 6.85
N HIS A 875 6.13 -29.53 6.76
CA HIS A 875 6.87 -30.79 6.93
C HIS A 875 7.89 -31.07 5.81
N GLU A 876 8.82 -32.01 6.01
CA GLU A 876 9.93 -32.30 5.07
C GLU A 876 9.52 -32.92 3.70
N GLY A 877 8.21 -33.08 3.48
CA GLY A 877 7.62 -33.79 2.35
C GLY A 877 7.73 -35.31 2.47
N GLU A 878 6.75 -35.99 1.90
CA GLU A 878 6.65 -37.44 1.78
C GLU A 878 7.11 -37.88 0.39
N ASP A 879 7.86 -38.98 0.30
CA ASP A 879 8.27 -39.53 -1.01
C ASP A 879 7.13 -40.42 -1.53
N ILE A 880 6.48 -40.04 -2.63
CA ILE A 880 5.48 -40.89 -3.30
C ILE A 880 6.21 -41.99 -4.08
N ASP A 881 7.05 -41.59 -5.03
CA ASP A 881 7.69 -42.52 -5.96
C ASP A 881 9.03 -42.01 -6.50
N LYS A 882 9.84 -42.91 -7.07
CA LYS A 882 11.26 -42.74 -7.42
C LYS A 882 11.58 -43.44 -8.74
N TYR A 883 12.08 -42.68 -9.70
CA TYR A 883 12.32 -43.09 -11.07
C TYR A 883 13.77 -42.82 -11.49
N GLY A 884 14.30 -43.57 -12.46
CA GLY A 884 15.66 -43.39 -13.02
C GLY A 884 16.75 -44.10 -12.23
N PHE A 885 17.99 -43.58 -12.28
CA PHE A 885 19.16 -44.21 -11.64
C PHE A 885 20.27 -43.21 -11.32
N LEU A 886 21.17 -43.57 -10.41
CA LEU A 886 22.34 -42.77 -10.02
C LEU A 886 23.63 -43.58 -10.14
N TYR A 887 24.72 -42.94 -10.54
CA TYR A 887 26.07 -43.50 -10.38
C TYR A 887 26.73 -43.03 -9.07
N TYR A 888 27.66 -43.81 -8.53
CA TYR A 888 28.46 -43.39 -7.37
C TYR A 888 29.43 -42.25 -7.70
N TYR A 889 29.43 -41.21 -6.87
CA TYR A 889 30.35 -40.08 -6.96
C TYR A 889 31.82 -40.48 -6.72
N ASP A 890 32.72 -40.07 -7.62
CA ASP A 890 34.17 -40.28 -7.51
C ASP A 890 34.76 -39.39 -6.39
N ARG A 891 34.89 -39.99 -5.20
CA ARG A 891 35.54 -39.40 -4.02
C ARG A 891 36.96 -38.87 -4.28
N SER A 892 37.63 -39.25 -5.37
CA SER A 892 38.94 -38.68 -5.72
C SER A 892 38.87 -37.23 -6.24
N TYR A 893 37.67 -36.67 -6.45
CA TYR A 893 37.44 -35.22 -6.62
C TYR A 893 37.37 -34.43 -5.30
N ASP A 894 37.14 -35.08 -4.14
CA ASP A 894 37.07 -34.42 -2.81
C ASP A 894 38.44 -33.97 -2.24
N LYS A 895 39.43 -33.78 -3.10
CA LYS A 895 40.74 -33.21 -2.75
C LYS A 895 40.58 -31.72 -2.40
N GLN A 896 41.43 -31.22 -1.50
CA GLN A 896 41.40 -29.83 -1.02
C GLN A 896 41.31 -28.81 -2.19
N PRO A 897 40.20 -28.05 -2.31
CA PRO A 897 40.01 -27.13 -3.43
C PRO A 897 41.10 -26.07 -3.53
N GLY A 898 41.56 -25.80 -4.75
CA GLY A 898 42.68 -24.89 -5.05
C GLY A 898 44.07 -25.50 -4.86
N ALA A 899 44.19 -26.77 -4.47
CA ALA A 899 45.46 -27.46 -4.49
C ALA A 899 45.79 -27.96 -5.91
N LYS A 900 47.07 -27.92 -6.32
CA LYS A 900 47.48 -28.43 -7.64
C LYS A 900 47.16 -29.91 -7.89
N THR A 901 46.84 -30.65 -6.83
CA THR A 901 46.43 -32.06 -6.90
C THR A 901 44.92 -32.26 -7.13
N SER A 902 44.09 -31.22 -6.92
CA SER A 902 42.65 -31.21 -7.23
C SER A 902 42.33 -30.67 -8.62
N GLU A 903 43.26 -29.99 -9.29
CA GLU A 903 43.11 -29.50 -10.66
C GLU A 903 42.85 -30.65 -11.66
N ARG A 904 41.76 -30.58 -12.43
CA ARG A 904 41.45 -31.48 -13.57
C ARG A 904 40.82 -30.69 -14.72
N ARG A 905 41.07 -31.05 -15.98
CA ARG A 905 40.34 -30.49 -17.12
C ARG A 905 38.86 -30.88 -17.04
N LEU A 906 37.96 -29.97 -17.39
CA LEU A 906 36.57 -30.32 -17.70
C LEU A 906 36.55 -30.96 -19.11
N ASN A 907 36.03 -32.18 -19.21
CA ASN A 907 35.89 -32.92 -20.47
C ASN A 907 34.41 -32.92 -20.86
N VAL A 908 34.09 -32.50 -22.08
CA VAL A 908 32.71 -32.61 -22.59
C VAL A 908 32.33 -34.10 -22.68
N LEU A 909 31.15 -34.43 -22.17
CA LEU A 909 30.55 -35.76 -22.18
C LEU A 909 29.11 -35.63 -22.67
N ASP A 910 28.79 -36.25 -23.81
CA ASP A 910 27.45 -36.23 -24.38
C ASP A 910 26.57 -37.31 -23.70
N ARG A 911 25.48 -36.88 -23.06
CA ARG A 911 24.48 -37.73 -22.40
C ARG A 911 23.09 -37.17 -22.65
N ALA A 912 22.07 -38.02 -22.80
CA ALA A 912 20.68 -37.55 -22.84
C ALA A 912 20.31 -36.98 -21.47
N ALA A 913 19.88 -35.71 -21.46
CA ALA A 913 19.49 -34.97 -20.27
C ALA A 913 18.21 -34.20 -20.54
N TYR A 914 17.22 -34.38 -19.67
CA TYR A 914 15.84 -33.93 -19.88
C TYR A 914 15.50 -32.79 -18.94
N ASN A 915 14.73 -31.82 -19.42
CA ASN A 915 14.29 -30.66 -18.66
C ASN A 915 12.79 -30.39 -18.91
N VAL A 916 12.01 -31.47 -18.80
CA VAL A 916 10.55 -31.50 -19.06
C VAL A 916 9.83 -30.62 -18.05
N THR A 917 8.93 -29.75 -18.51
CA THR A 917 8.08 -28.91 -17.66
C THR A 917 6.96 -29.74 -16.98
N THR A 918 6.26 -29.14 -16.02
CA THR A 918 5.25 -29.80 -15.18
C THR A 918 4.10 -30.40 -15.99
N SER A 919 3.49 -29.64 -16.91
CA SER A 919 2.35 -30.13 -17.69
C SER A 919 2.72 -31.25 -18.66
N SER A 920 3.96 -31.27 -19.16
CA SER A 920 4.47 -32.27 -20.12
C SER A 920 5.03 -33.54 -19.46
N ASP A 921 4.93 -33.66 -18.14
CA ASP A 921 5.45 -34.80 -17.37
C ASP A 921 4.37 -35.87 -17.17
N PRO A 922 4.50 -37.07 -17.77
CA PRO A 922 3.47 -38.11 -17.68
C PRO A 922 3.23 -38.62 -16.27
N VAL A 923 4.21 -38.56 -15.36
CA VAL A 923 4.04 -39.01 -13.97
C VAL A 923 3.29 -37.95 -13.15
N LEU A 924 3.54 -36.66 -13.41
CA LEU A 924 2.75 -35.60 -12.78
C LEU A 924 1.30 -35.59 -13.30
N GLN A 925 1.06 -35.90 -14.58
CA GLN A 925 -0.30 -36.11 -15.09
C GLN A 925 -0.96 -37.33 -14.46
N GLU A 926 -0.28 -38.48 -14.34
CA GLU A 926 -0.83 -39.68 -13.69
C GLU A 926 -1.15 -39.44 -12.20
N LEU A 927 -0.33 -38.65 -11.49
CA LEU A 927 -0.60 -38.26 -10.10
C LEU A 927 -1.72 -37.22 -9.99
N ALA A 928 -1.90 -36.36 -11.00
CA ALA A 928 -3.04 -35.45 -11.09
C ALA A 928 -4.35 -36.20 -11.36
N ASP A 929 -4.37 -37.19 -12.26
CA ASP A 929 -5.54 -38.01 -12.55
C ASP A 929 -5.94 -38.95 -11.38
N LYS A 930 -5.05 -39.14 -10.40
CA LYS A 930 -5.30 -39.86 -9.14
C LYS A 930 -5.76 -38.97 -7.97
N ASP A 931 -5.88 -37.66 -8.18
CA ASP A 931 -6.22 -36.66 -7.15
C ASP A 931 -5.24 -36.62 -5.94
N GLU A 932 -3.96 -36.96 -6.14
CA GLU A 932 -2.94 -36.97 -5.07
C GLU A 932 -2.55 -35.57 -4.55
N ALA A 933 -2.89 -34.51 -5.29
CA ALA A 933 -2.66 -33.11 -4.93
C ALA A 933 -3.52 -32.13 -5.73
N THR A 934 -3.64 -30.90 -5.22
CA THR A 934 -4.25 -29.76 -5.92
C THR A 934 -3.25 -29.02 -6.79
N VAL A 935 -1.96 -29.03 -6.41
CA VAL A 935 -0.89 -28.25 -7.09
C VAL A 935 0.23 -29.18 -7.56
N PHE A 936 0.74 -28.93 -8.76
CA PHE A 936 1.82 -29.71 -9.38
C PHE A 936 2.95 -28.78 -9.85
N ALA A 937 4.20 -29.18 -9.58
CA ALA A 937 5.38 -28.39 -9.94
C ALA A 937 6.65 -29.25 -10.17
N THR A 938 7.68 -28.64 -10.74
CA THR A 938 9.07 -29.11 -10.69
C THR A 938 9.89 -28.31 -9.68
N ASP A 939 10.97 -28.88 -9.13
CA ASP A 939 11.90 -28.17 -8.26
C ASP A 939 12.56 -26.96 -8.95
N ASN A 940 12.73 -27.00 -10.28
CA ASN A 940 13.21 -25.91 -11.11
C ASN A 940 12.33 -24.65 -10.99
N VAL A 941 11.01 -24.77 -11.22
CA VAL A 941 10.06 -23.64 -11.07
C VAL A 941 9.84 -23.26 -9.60
N LEU A 942 9.65 -24.26 -8.73
CA LEU A 942 9.33 -24.03 -7.32
C LEU A 942 10.48 -23.34 -6.57
N SER A 943 11.73 -23.72 -6.86
CA SER A 943 12.91 -23.06 -6.28
C SER A 943 13.06 -21.60 -6.72
N MET A 944 12.59 -21.21 -7.92
CA MET A 944 12.54 -19.80 -8.30
C MET A 944 11.47 -19.06 -7.52
N LEU A 945 10.26 -19.63 -7.40
CA LEU A 945 9.16 -19.02 -6.66
C LEU A 945 9.53 -18.80 -5.18
N MET A 946 10.12 -19.81 -4.52
CA MET A 946 10.64 -19.72 -3.15
C MET A 946 11.82 -18.75 -2.98
N CYS A 947 12.54 -18.40 -4.05
CA CYS A 947 13.71 -17.50 -4.03
C CYS A 947 13.48 -16.16 -4.76
N ALA A 948 12.23 -15.85 -5.14
CA ALA A 948 11.88 -14.71 -6.00
C ALA A 948 12.52 -13.39 -5.53
N THR A 949 12.51 -13.14 -4.23
CA THR A 949 13.04 -11.94 -3.56
C THR A 949 14.56 -11.74 -3.71
N LYS A 950 15.32 -12.77 -4.11
CA LYS A 950 16.77 -12.69 -4.40
C LYS A 950 17.08 -12.47 -5.89
N SER A 951 16.10 -12.57 -6.79
CA SER A 951 16.31 -12.43 -8.23
C SER A 951 16.55 -10.97 -8.65
N VAL A 952 17.39 -10.73 -9.65
CA VAL A 952 17.68 -9.40 -10.21
C VAL A 952 17.43 -9.34 -11.72
N TYR A 953 17.63 -10.43 -12.47
CA TYR A 953 17.19 -10.54 -13.87
C TYR A 953 15.70 -10.89 -13.95
N SER A 954 15.07 -10.58 -15.10
CA SER A 954 13.67 -10.91 -15.41
C SER A 954 13.50 -12.42 -15.65
N TRP A 955 12.36 -12.94 -15.22
CA TRP A 955 11.93 -14.32 -15.41
C TRP A 955 10.40 -14.38 -15.40
N ASP A 956 9.84 -15.44 -15.97
CA ASP A 956 8.41 -15.71 -16.01
C ASP A 956 8.10 -17.18 -15.68
N LEU A 957 6.92 -17.40 -15.10
CA LEU A 957 6.32 -18.70 -14.83
C LEU A 957 4.87 -18.70 -15.33
N VAL A 958 4.44 -19.82 -15.90
CA VAL A 958 3.08 -20.02 -16.40
C VAL A 958 2.30 -20.81 -15.35
N PHE A 959 1.07 -20.41 -15.06
CA PHE A 959 0.16 -21.12 -14.16
C PHE A 959 -1.09 -21.51 -14.94
N THR A 960 -1.37 -22.81 -15.01
CA THR A 960 -2.56 -23.34 -15.69
C THR A 960 -3.52 -23.87 -14.64
N LYS A 961 -4.69 -23.24 -14.49
CA LYS A 961 -5.77 -23.73 -13.61
C LYS A 961 -6.83 -24.46 -14.44
N LYS A 962 -7.09 -25.74 -14.12
CA LYS A 962 -8.06 -26.61 -14.79
C LYS A 962 -8.57 -27.69 -13.84
N ASN A 963 -9.87 -27.96 -13.83
CA ASN A 963 -10.54 -28.89 -12.91
C ASN A 963 -10.14 -28.64 -11.43
N ASN A 964 -10.09 -27.36 -11.02
CA ASN A 964 -9.56 -26.88 -9.73
C ASN A 964 -8.08 -27.23 -9.40
N LYS A 965 -7.34 -27.87 -10.30
CA LYS A 965 -5.90 -28.17 -10.13
C LYS A 965 -5.05 -27.07 -10.75
N VAL A 966 -3.87 -26.82 -10.19
CA VAL A 966 -2.91 -25.80 -10.63
C VAL A 966 -1.58 -26.43 -11.02
N PHE A 967 -1.24 -26.33 -12.30
CA PHE A 967 0.07 -26.72 -12.82
C PHE A 967 0.96 -25.47 -12.91
N ILE A 968 2.14 -25.52 -12.28
CA ILE A 968 3.14 -24.45 -12.34
C ILE A 968 4.20 -24.84 -13.36
N ASP A 969 4.24 -24.13 -14.47
CA ASP A 969 5.06 -24.41 -15.64
C ASP A 969 6.07 -23.30 -15.94
N LYS A 970 7.03 -23.62 -16.80
CA LYS A 970 7.91 -22.67 -17.50
C LYS A 970 7.61 -22.75 -19.00
N ARG A 971 7.95 -21.70 -19.74
CA ARG A 971 8.03 -21.79 -21.21
C ARG A 971 9.26 -22.60 -21.63
N ASP A 972 9.16 -23.34 -22.72
CA ASP A 972 10.33 -23.94 -23.35
C ASP A 972 11.30 -22.86 -23.86
N GLY A 973 12.60 -23.12 -23.73
CA GLY A 973 13.65 -22.13 -24.00
C GLY A 973 13.72 -20.96 -23.00
N SER A 974 12.96 -20.98 -21.89
CA SER A 974 12.97 -19.90 -20.89
C SER A 974 14.36 -19.70 -20.26
N SER A 975 14.67 -18.43 -19.94
CA SER A 975 15.87 -18.05 -19.20
C SER A 975 15.96 -18.69 -17.80
N LEU A 976 14.87 -19.25 -17.28
CA LEU A 976 14.80 -19.99 -16.02
C LEU A 976 15.73 -21.20 -15.96
N ASP A 977 15.89 -21.89 -17.10
CA ASP A 977 16.73 -23.08 -17.27
C ASP A 977 18.22 -22.76 -17.33
N MET A 978 18.55 -21.47 -17.47
CA MET A 978 19.89 -20.98 -17.75
C MET A 978 20.56 -20.47 -16.47
N VAL A 979 21.81 -20.86 -16.25
CA VAL A 979 22.55 -20.60 -15.02
C VAL A 979 23.05 -19.16 -14.98
N THR A 980 22.39 -18.27 -14.23
CA THR A 980 22.76 -16.84 -14.14
C THR A 980 24.19 -16.65 -13.59
N VAL A 981 24.88 -15.60 -14.04
CA VAL A 981 26.28 -15.31 -13.65
C VAL A 981 26.41 -13.86 -13.20
N ASN A 982 26.87 -13.69 -11.95
CA ASN A 982 27.09 -12.40 -11.28
C ASN A 982 25.86 -11.46 -11.28
N GLU A 983 24.66 -12.05 -11.34
CA GLU A 983 23.35 -11.39 -11.31
C GLU A 983 23.18 -10.42 -10.12
N ASN A 984 23.68 -10.79 -8.94
CA ASN A 984 23.58 -10.00 -7.71
C ASN A 984 24.83 -9.15 -7.44
N ALA A 985 25.78 -9.08 -8.36
CA ALA A 985 26.99 -8.29 -8.19
C ALA A 985 26.70 -6.78 -8.23
N ALA A 986 27.38 -6.00 -7.37
CA ALA A 986 27.31 -4.53 -7.38
C ALA A 986 27.85 -3.90 -8.68
N ASP A 987 28.60 -4.68 -9.47
CA ASP A 987 28.89 -4.41 -10.87
C ASP A 987 28.68 -5.71 -11.65
N ALA A 988 27.42 -6.00 -11.98
CA ALA A 988 26.99 -7.13 -12.80
C ALA A 988 27.43 -6.96 -14.28
N PRO A 989 27.52 -8.04 -15.07
CA PRO A 989 27.79 -7.96 -16.51
C PRO A 989 26.78 -7.04 -17.22
N LEU A 990 27.22 -6.38 -18.30
CA LEU A 990 26.37 -5.48 -19.09
C LEU A 990 25.97 -6.15 -20.41
N GLU A 991 24.74 -5.92 -20.83
CA GLU A 991 24.38 -6.06 -22.24
C GLU A 991 25.06 -4.99 -23.08
N ILE A 992 25.31 -5.33 -24.35
CA ILE A 992 26.19 -4.57 -25.23
C ILE A 992 25.37 -3.64 -26.11
N SER A 993 25.63 -2.33 -26.04
CA SER A 993 25.04 -1.36 -26.97
C SER A 993 25.43 -1.67 -28.43
N GLU A 994 24.58 -1.24 -29.37
CA GLU A 994 24.65 -1.68 -30.77
C GLU A 994 25.97 -1.33 -31.47
N GLY A 995 26.92 -2.28 -31.47
CA GLY A 995 28.18 -2.12 -32.18
C GLY A 995 29.20 -3.26 -31.99
N ASN A 996 29.14 -4.03 -30.91
CA ASN A 996 30.21 -4.98 -30.56
C ASN A 996 29.67 -6.36 -30.15
N LYS A 997 28.97 -7.03 -31.07
CA LYS A 997 28.04 -8.16 -30.79
C LYS A 997 28.66 -9.46 -30.26
N ASP A 998 30.00 -9.55 -30.18
CA ASP A 998 30.74 -10.80 -29.91
C ASP A 998 31.53 -10.81 -28.57
N SER A 999 31.01 -10.17 -27.51
CA SER A 999 31.65 -10.25 -26.18
C SER A 999 31.30 -11.57 -25.47
N ILE A 1000 32.30 -12.43 -25.26
CA ILE A 1000 32.21 -13.68 -24.48
C ILE A 1000 31.88 -13.47 -22.98
N ASN A 1001 31.63 -12.23 -22.56
CA ASN A 1001 31.31 -11.84 -21.18
C ASN A 1001 29.97 -11.07 -21.06
N SER A 1002 29.10 -11.09 -22.08
CA SER A 1002 27.70 -10.60 -21.90
C SER A 1002 26.91 -11.55 -20.98
N PRO A 1003 25.85 -11.07 -20.29
CA PRO A 1003 24.98 -11.91 -19.46
C PRO A 1003 24.53 -13.20 -20.19
N GLY A 1004 23.98 -13.08 -21.41
CA GLY A 1004 23.56 -14.24 -22.19
C GLY A 1004 24.68 -15.24 -22.53
N ALA A 1005 25.86 -14.75 -22.92
CA ALA A 1005 27.01 -15.62 -23.23
C ALA A 1005 27.56 -16.34 -21.99
N LEU A 1006 27.61 -15.66 -20.85
CA LEU A 1006 28.00 -16.24 -19.56
C LEU A 1006 26.97 -17.25 -19.06
N MET A 1007 25.68 -17.02 -19.30
CA MET A 1007 24.60 -17.96 -18.99
C MET A 1007 24.69 -19.24 -19.81
N LEU A 1008 24.95 -19.16 -21.12
CA LEU A 1008 25.20 -20.33 -21.96
C LEU A 1008 26.41 -21.14 -21.45
N GLU A 1009 27.54 -20.48 -21.17
CA GLU A 1009 28.75 -21.12 -20.65
C GLU A 1009 28.51 -21.79 -19.29
N ALA A 1010 27.87 -21.10 -18.34
CA ALA A 1010 27.59 -21.63 -17.01
C ALA A 1010 26.64 -22.83 -17.04
N THR A 1011 25.67 -22.82 -17.97
CA THR A 1011 24.72 -23.93 -18.17
C THR A 1011 25.43 -25.13 -18.77
N HIS A 1012 26.26 -24.95 -19.80
CA HIS A 1012 27.10 -26.03 -20.35
C HIS A 1012 28.02 -26.65 -19.28
N ILE A 1013 28.68 -25.82 -18.45
CA ILE A 1013 29.50 -26.30 -17.32
C ILE A 1013 28.65 -27.13 -16.33
N ASN A 1014 27.42 -26.71 -16.02
CA ASN A 1014 26.55 -27.43 -15.09
C ASN A 1014 25.93 -28.71 -15.68
N ASN A 1015 25.80 -28.82 -17.00
CA ASN A 1015 25.38 -30.06 -17.66
C ASN A 1015 26.54 -31.08 -17.70
N VAL A 1016 27.77 -30.64 -17.95
CA VAL A 1016 28.94 -31.53 -18.09
C VAL A 1016 29.57 -31.95 -16.75
N PHE A 1017 29.65 -31.04 -15.78
CA PHE A 1017 30.38 -31.30 -14.53
C PHE A 1017 29.83 -32.48 -13.70
N PRO A 1018 28.51 -32.64 -13.48
CA PRO A 1018 27.96 -33.78 -12.74
C PRO A 1018 28.32 -35.13 -13.36
N LEU A 1019 28.28 -35.22 -14.69
CA LEU A 1019 28.61 -36.43 -15.46
C LEU A 1019 30.08 -36.83 -15.28
N GLN A 1020 30.99 -35.86 -15.22
CA GLN A 1020 32.42 -36.12 -15.07
C GLN A 1020 32.84 -36.55 -13.64
N VAL A 1021 32.05 -36.22 -12.61
CA VAL A 1021 32.39 -36.54 -11.20
C VAL A 1021 31.73 -37.82 -10.67
N VAL A 1022 31.07 -38.59 -11.53
CA VAL A 1022 30.53 -39.93 -11.18
C VAL A 1022 31.35 -41.05 -11.82
N SER A 1023 31.28 -42.23 -11.21
CA SER A 1023 31.93 -43.46 -11.68
C SER A 1023 30.96 -44.25 -12.57
N GLU A 1024 30.93 -43.94 -13.86
CA GLU A 1024 30.07 -44.66 -14.81
C GLU A 1024 30.54 -46.12 -15.01
N SER A 1025 29.88 -47.06 -14.33
CA SER A 1025 29.94 -48.50 -14.62
C SER A 1025 28.73 -49.21 -14.03
N GLU A 1026 28.31 -50.33 -14.60
CA GLU A 1026 27.16 -51.11 -14.07
C GLU A 1026 27.37 -51.55 -12.61
N THR A 1027 28.61 -51.83 -12.20
CA THR A 1027 28.98 -52.10 -10.80
C THR A 1027 28.83 -50.91 -9.85
N ASN A 1028 28.69 -49.69 -10.39
CA ASN A 1028 28.54 -48.43 -9.65
C ASN A 1028 27.16 -47.77 -9.89
N LYS A 1029 26.23 -48.48 -10.51
CA LYS A 1029 24.88 -48.01 -10.81
C LYS A 1029 23.91 -48.37 -9.68
N VAL A 1030 23.02 -47.44 -9.34
CA VAL A 1030 21.96 -47.60 -8.35
C VAL A 1030 20.65 -47.17 -9.00
N SER A 1031 19.89 -48.15 -9.49
CA SER A 1031 18.54 -47.93 -10.05
C SER A 1031 17.52 -47.61 -8.95
N MET A 1032 16.54 -46.80 -9.29
CA MET A 1032 15.32 -46.62 -8.49
C MET A 1032 14.30 -47.76 -8.80
N PRO A 1033 13.16 -47.86 -8.09
CA PRO A 1033 12.12 -48.87 -8.37
C PRO A 1033 11.55 -48.80 -9.79
N HIS A 1034 11.47 -47.60 -10.37
CA HIS A 1034 10.96 -47.37 -11.72
C HIS A 1034 12.04 -46.83 -12.67
N GLU A 1035 11.86 -47.08 -13.97
CA GLU A 1035 12.81 -46.69 -15.02
C GLU A 1035 12.82 -45.18 -15.28
N HIS A 1036 13.62 -44.69 -16.23
CA HIS A 1036 13.75 -43.25 -16.49
C HIS A 1036 12.54 -42.74 -17.32
N PRO A 1037 11.69 -41.82 -16.81
CA PRO A 1037 10.34 -41.61 -17.32
C PRO A 1037 10.27 -40.83 -18.65
N PHE A 1038 11.40 -40.25 -19.09
CA PHE A 1038 11.50 -39.45 -20.32
C PHE A 1038 12.49 -40.01 -21.35
N TYR A 1039 13.07 -41.21 -21.14
CA TYR A 1039 14.13 -41.77 -21.99
C TYR A 1039 13.67 -43.08 -22.63
N ASN A 1040 13.98 -43.26 -23.92
CA ASN A 1040 13.64 -44.48 -24.67
C ASN A 1040 14.84 -44.95 -25.51
N GLU A 1041 15.34 -46.16 -25.22
CA GLU A 1041 16.48 -46.79 -25.91
C GLU A 1041 16.24 -47.06 -27.40
N GLU A 1042 14.98 -47.08 -27.85
CA GLU A 1042 14.63 -47.26 -29.27
C GLU A 1042 14.74 -45.96 -30.10
N VAL A 1043 14.73 -44.79 -29.44
CA VAL A 1043 14.69 -43.46 -30.09
C VAL A 1043 15.99 -42.69 -29.90
N GLU A 1044 16.61 -42.83 -28.73
CA GLU A 1044 17.79 -42.05 -28.32
C GLU A 1044 19.10 -42.80 -28.60
N THR A 1045 20.11 -42.11 -29.15
CA THR A 1045 21.43 -42.72 -29.41
C THR A 1045 22.44 -42.53 -28.29
N ASP A 1046 22.18 -41.56 -27.42
CA ASP A 1046 23.16 -41.02 -26.49
C ASP A 1046 22.71 -41.41 -25.07
N PRO A 1047 23.55 -42.12 -24.28
CA PRO A 1047 23.07 -42.76 -23.05
C PRO A 1047 22.62 -41.74 -22.00
N PRO A 1048 21.67 -42.10 -21.13
CA PRO A 1048 21.03 -41.17 -20.20
C PRO A 1048 22.00 -40.70 -19.12
N ALA A 1049 21.83 -39.46 -18.68
CA ALA A 1049 22.57 -38.88 -17.57
C ALA A 1049 22.29 -39.61 -16.24
N SER A 1050 23.23 -39.49 -15.29
CA SER A 1050 23.02 -39.90 -13.89
C SER A 1050 21.95 -39.02 -13.25
N LYS A 1051 20.69 -39.47 -13.29
CA LYS A 1051 19.52 -38.76 -12.81
C LYS A 1051 18.50 -39.72 -12.20
N ALA A 1052 18.13 -39.42 -10.96
CA ALA A 1052 16.94 -39.97 -10.33
C ALA A 1052 15.95 -38.85 -9.99
N TYR A 1053 14.69 -39.09 -10.34
CA TYR A 1053 13.57 -38.20 -10.03
C TYR A 1053 12.83 -38.75 -8.82
N ARG A 1054 12.49 -37.89 -7.86
CA ARG A 1054 11.59 -38.22 -6.75
C ARG A 1054 10.35 -37.34 -6.84
N TYR A 1055 9.18 -37.96 -6.89
CA TYR A 1055 7.90 -37.28 -6.77
C TYR A 1055 7.54 -37.20 -5.30
N ARG A 1056 7.42 -35.98 -4.77
CA ARG A 1056 7.29 -35.73 -3.33
C ARG A 1056 6.09 -34.87 -3.03
N ARG A 1057 5.26 -35.29 -2.07
CA ARG A 1057 4.08 -34.54 -1.60
C ARG A 1057 4.47 -33.65 -0.43
N PHE A 1058 4.04 -32.40 -0.46
CA PHE A 1058 4.17 -31.44 0.63
C PHE A 1058 2.77 -30.96 1.01
N ASP A 1059 2.51 -30.91 2.32
CA ASP A 1059 1.30 -30.33 2.85
C ASP A 1059 1.51 -28.82 3.07
N LEU A 1060 0.59 -28.02 2.53
CA LEU A 1060 0.56 -26.55 2.64
C LEU A 1060 -0.68 -26.05 3.36
N SER A 1061 -1.48 -26.95 3.95
CA SER A 1061 -2.75 -26.66 4.62
C SER A 1061 -2.62 -25.68 5.81
N LEU A 1062 -3.70 -24.95 6.08
CA LEU A 1062 -3.83 -24.00 7.17
C LEU A 1062 -5.12 -24.28 7.95
N ASP A 1063 -5.19 -23.90 9.23
CA ASP A 1063 -6.36 -24.13 10.13
C ASP A 1063 -7.70 -23.52 9.64
N LYS A 1064 -7.66 -22.74 8.55
CA LYS A 1064 -8.78 -22.04 7.91
C LYS A 1064 -9.32 -22.75 6.65
N ASP A 1065 -8.59 -23.73 6.12
CA ASP A 1065 -8.91 -24.35 4.83
C ASP A 1065 -9.92 -25.50 5.03
N GLU A 1066 -10.95 -25.58 4.19
CA GLU A 1066 -12.00 -26.60 4.30
C GLU A 1066 -11.56 -27.98 3.78
N GLU A 1067 -10.60 -27.99 2.85
CA GLU A 1067 -9.96 -29.19 2.27
C GLU A 1067 -8.42 -29.06 2.34
N PRO A 1068 -7.68 -30.17 2.49
CA PRO A 1068 -6.23 -30.13 2.64
C PRO A 1068 -5.52 -29.75 1.33
N LEU A 1069 -4.72 -28.69 1.37
CA LEU A 1069 -3.98 -28.20 0.21
C LEU A 1069 -2.63 -28.93 0.07
N HIS A 1070 -2.60 -29.94 -0.79
CA HIS A 1070 -1.39 -30.69 -1.11
C HIS A 1070 -0.72 -30.22 -2.41
N LEU A 1071 0.61 -30.21 -2.41
CA LEU A 1071 1.49 -29.90 -3.53
C LEU A 1071 2.37 -31.12 -3.85
N VAL A 1072 2.38 -31.57 -5.10
CA VAL A 1072 3.34 -32.58 -5.59
C VAL A 1072 4.45 -31.91 -6.40
N VAL A 1073 5.69 -32.30 -6.10
CA VAL A 1073 6.90 -31.73 -6.73
C VAL A 1073 7.75 -32.84 -7.31
N ARG A 1074 8.11 -32.76 -8.60
CA ARG A 1074 9.24 -33.54 -9.15
C ARG A 1074 10.55 -32.90 -8.70
N THR A 1075 11.41 -33.69 -8.06
CA THR A 1075 12.68 -33.25 -7.48
C THR A 1075 13.84 -34.11 -7.97
N GLU A 1076 15.02 -33.52 -8.19
CA GLU A 1076 16.14 -34.20 -8.86
C GLU A 1076 17.33 -34.54 -7.95
N LEU A 1077 17.98 -35.67 -8.24
CA LEU A 1077 19.26 -36.10 -7.68
C LEU A 1077 20.25 -36.42 -8.80
N ASP A 1078 21.52 -36.12 -8.56
CA ASP A 1078 22.60 -36.20 -9.57
C ASP A 1078 23.56 -37.38 -9.32
N ALA A 1079 23.77 -37.79 -8.06
CA ALA A 1079 24.62 -38.96 -7.73
C ALA A 1079 24.29 -39.56 -6.35
N VAL A 1080 25.00 -40.64 -6.00
CA VAL A 1080 24.96 -41.31 -4.69
C VAL A 1080 26.39 -41.48 -4.14
N VAL A 1081 26.56 -41.60 -2.82
CA VAL A 1081 27.84 -41.96 -2.20
C VAL A 1081 27.65 -42.82 -0.95
N LYS A 1082 28.40 -43.93 -0.85
CA LYS A 1082 28.47 -44.72 0.39
C LYS A 1082 28.99 -43.88 1.55
N ASN A 1083 28.29 -43.85 2.67
CA ASN A 1083 28.75 -43.27 3.93
C ASN A 1083 29.92 -44.10 4.50
N ASN A 1084 31.01 -43.44 4.88
CA ASN A 1084 32.21 -44.09 5.43
C ASN A 1084 31.99 -44.73 6.82
N ILE A 1085 30.90 -44.40 7.52
CA ILE A 1085 30.67 -44.84 8.91
C ILE A 1085 29.74 -46.06 8.99
N ASN A 1086 28.60 -46.04 8.30
CA ASN A 1086 27.59 -47.11 8.36
C ASN A 1086 27.38 -47.86 7.03
N GLY A 1087 28.00 -47.42 5.92
CA GLY A 1087 27.86 -48.06 4.61
C GLY A 1087 26.53 -47.79 3.88
N GLU A 1088 25.65 -46.96 4.45
CA GLU A 1088 24.39 -46.55 3.81
C GLU A 1088 24.64 -45.59 2.63
N ASP A 1089 23.66 -45.48 1.74
CA ASP A 1089 23.71 -44.61 0.58
C ASP A 1089 23.22 -43.19 0.90
N GLN A 1090 24.11 -42.21 0.71
CA GLN A 1090 23.82 -40.80 0.84
C GLN A 1090 23.59 -40.19 -0.54
N TYR A 1091 22.46 -39.50 -0.70
CA TYR A 1091 22.02 -38.93 -1.95
C TYR A 1091 22.60 -37.53 -2.17
N LEU A 1092 23.01 -37.25 -3.41
CA LEU A 1092 23.77 -36.06 -3.77
C LEU A 1092 23.05 -35.22 -4.81
N THR A 1093 23.15 -33.91 -4.62
CA THR A 1093 22.99 -32.92 -5.69
C THR A 1093 24.36 -32.32 -6.02
N ILE A 1094 24.64 -32.09 -7.29
CA ILE A 1094 25.95 -31.66 -7.80
C ILE A 1094 25.74 -30.47 -8.73
N LYS A 1095 26.31 -29.31 -8.36
CA LYS A 1095 26.25 -28.07 -9.16
C LYS A 1095 27.66 -27.46 -9.29
N ALA A 1096 27.86 -26.58 -10.27
CA ALA A 1096 29.15 -26.01 -10.60
C ALA A 1096 29.14 -24.47 -10.62
N LEU A 1097 29.94 -23.85 -9.75
CA LEU A 1097 30.26 -22.42 -9.80
C LEU A 1097 31.33 -22.18 -10.88
N ASN A 1098 31.20 -21.07 -11.62
CA ASN A 1098 32.02 -20.74 -12.77
C ASN A 1098 32.80 -19.40 -12.63
N GLU A 1099 34.13 -19.43 -12.73
CA GLU A 1099 35.01 -18.25 -12.84
C GLU A 1099 35.37 -17.99 -14.31
N PHE A 1100 35.02 -16.80 -14.82
CA PHE A 1100 35.29 -16.37 -16.20
C PHE A 1100 36.57 -15.53 -16.30
N ASP A 1101 36.49 -14.23 -15.99
CA ASP A 1101 37.62 -13.31 -15.86
C ASP A 1101 37.39 -12.43 -14.64
N ASN A 1102 38.15 -12.67 -13.58
CA ASN A 1102 38.01 -11.95 -12.31
C ASN A 1102 38.42 -10.47 -12.37
N LYS A 1103 38.93 -9.99 -13.51
CA LYS A 1103 39.31 -8.58 -13.75
C LYS A 1103 38.45 -7.91 -14.81
N ALA A 1104 37.52 -8.65 -15.44
CA ALA A 1104 36.59 -8.07 -16.41
C ALA A 1104 35.54 -7.17 -15.73
N GLN A 1105 34.95 -6.28 -16.52
CA GLN A 1105 33.68 -5.66 -16.15
C GLN A 1105 32.62 -6.75 -15.97
N GLY A 1106 31.76 -6.60 -14.96
CA GLY A 1106 30.84 -7.67 -14.53
C GLY A 1106 31.41 -8.66 -13.50
N ALA A 1107 32.71 -8.61 -13.17
CA ALA A 1107 33.33 -9.56 -12.24
C ALA A 1107 32.93 -9.36 -10.77
N GLY A 1108 32.18 -8.31 -10.39
CA GLY A 1108 31.66 -8.13 -9.04
C GLY A 1108 32.70 -8.09 -7.90
N GLY A 1109 33.97 -7.78 -8.20
CA GLY A 1109 35.07 -7.87 -7.24
C GLY A 1109 35.56 -9.30 -6.94
N ALA A 1110 35.36 -10.24 -7.87
CA ALA A 1110 35.81 -11.62 -7.75
C ALA A 1110 37.29 -11.76 -7.37
N LEU A 1111 37.55 -12.67 -6.44
CA LEU A 1111 38.91 -13.11 -6.10
C LEU A 1111 39.42 -14.09 -7.14
N ASP A 1112 40.74 -14.12 -7.40
CA ASP A 1112 41.38 -15.16 -8.24
C ASP A 1112 41.30 -16.52 -7.54
N TRP A 1113 40.47 -17.44 -8.05
CA TRP A 1113 40.28 -18.74 -7.41
C TRP A 1113 41.58 -19.56 -7.40
N ARG A 1114 42.45 -19.43 -8.41
CA ARG A 1114 43.72 -20.19 -8.48
C ARG A 1114 44.73 -19.80 -7.41
N THR A 1115 44.72 -18.55 -6.93
CA THR A 1115 45.59 -18.12 -5.82
C THR A 1115 44.87 -18.06 -4.47
N LYS A 1116 43.54 -17.98 -4.44
CA LYS A 1116 42.77 -17.76 -3.20
C LYS A 1116 42.01 -18.99 -2.69
N LEU A 1117 41.59 -19.94 -3.53
CA LEU A 1117 40.71 -21.02 -3.09
C LEU A 1117 41.37 -21.93 -2.03
N ALA A 1118 42.67 -22.19 -2.13
CA ALA A 1118 43.41 -23.03 -1.18
C ALA A 1118 43.65 -22.38 0.20
N SER A 1119 43.72 -21.05 0.27
CA SER A 1119 44.16 -20.30 1.47
C SER A 1119 43.06 -19.42 2.09
N GLN A 1120 42.08 -19.02 1.28
CA GLN A 1120 41.02 -18.07 1.63
C GLN A 1120 39.65 -18.57 1.11
N ARG A 1121 39.42 -19.90 1.12
CA ARG A 1121 38.19 -20.58 0.62
C ARG A 1121 36.89 -19.90 1.08
N GLY A 1122 36.81 -19.52 2.36
CA GLY A 1122 35.63 -18.84 2.91
C GLY A 1122 35.39 -17.44 2.33
N ALA A 1123 36.44 -16.70 1.98
CA ALA A 1123 36.31 -15.40 1.31
C ALA A 1123 35.85 -15.57 -0.14
N VAL A 1124 36.36 -16.57 -0.86
CA VAL A 1124 35.88 -16.91 -2.21
C VAL A 1124 34.40 -17.28 -2.16
N LEU A 1125 34.01 -18.20 -1.27
CA LEU A 1125 32.61 -18.62 -1.11
C LEU A 1125 31.68 -17.46 -0.72
N ALA A 1126 32.12 -16.55 0.16
CA ALA A 1126 31.35 -15.37 0.54
C ALA A 1126 31.18 -14.36 -0.63
N THR A 1127 32.20 -14.21 -1.49
CA THR A 1127 32.07 -13.44 -2.73
C THR A 1127 31.03 -14.05 -3.67
N GLU A 1128 31.00 -15.39 -3.80
CA GLU A 1128 30.00 -16.08 -4.61
C GLU A 1128 28.59 -16.03 -4.02
N MET A 1129 28.43 -16.22 -2.71
CA MET A 1129 27.13 -16.05 -2.01
C MET A 1129 26.55 -14.64 -2.19
N LYS A 1130 27.40 -13.62 -2.36
CA LYS A 1130 27.00 -12.25 -2.67
C LYS A 1130 26.67 -12.05 -4.14
N ASN A 1131 27.58 -12.40 -5.05
CA ASN A 1131 27.44 -12.09 -6.48
C ASN A 1131 26.47 -13.02 -7.22
N ASN A 1132 26.27 -14.23 -6.71
CA ASN A 1132 25.45 -15.29 -7.29
C ASN A 1132 24.36 -15.78 -6.31
N SER A 1133 23.80 -14.85 -5.52
CA SER A 1133 22.88 -15.14 -4.41
C SER A 1133 21.58 -15.84 -4.83
N CYS A 1134 20.96 -15.44 -5.95
CA CYS A 1134 19.76 -16.10 -6.50
C CYS A 1134 20.07 -17.54 -6.93
N LYS A 1135 21.07 -17.72 -7.80
CA LYS A 1135 21.56 -19.03 -8.27
C LYS A 1135 21.84 -20.01 -7.13
N LEU A 1136 22.65 -19.60 -6.15
CA LEU A 1136 23.00 -20.45 -5.01
C LEU A 1136 21.80 -20.75 -4.11
N ALA A 1137 20.88 -19.80 -3.91
CA ALA A 1137 19.66 -20.04 -3.16
C ALA A 1137 18.74 -21.07 -3.86
N ARG A 1138 18.47 -20.91 -5.17
CA ARG A 1138 17.67 -21.85 -5.97
C ARG A 1138 18.21 -23.28 -5.87
N TRP A 1139 19.50 -23.47 -6.12
CA TRP A 1139 20.14 -24.78 -6.00
C TRP A 1139 20.03 -25.37 -4.58
N THR A 1140 20.16 -24.54 -3.54
CA THR A 1140 20.03 -24.99 -2.15
C THR A 1140 18.60 -25.45 -1.84
N VAL A 1141 17.58 -24.75 -2.36
CA VAL A 1141 16.18 -25.18 -2.28
C VAL A 1141 15.97 -26.50 -3.02
N GLN A 1142 16.48 -26.65 -4.25
CA GLN A 1142 16.41 -27.92 -5.01
C GLN A 1142 17.00 -29.09 -4.18
N SER A 1143 18.19 -28.93 -3.61
CA SER A 1143 18.82 -29.94 -2.75
C SER A 1143 17.98 -30.32 -1.51
N ILE A 1144 17.24 -29.36 -0.94
CA ILE A 1144 16.37 -29.58 0.23
C ILE A 1144 15.08 -30.28 -0.20
N LEU A 1145 14.44 -29.81 -1.28
CA LEU A 1145 13.24 -30.42 -1.85
C LEU A 1145 13.50 -31.88 -2.24
N ALA A 1146 14.63 -32.19 -2.89
CA ALA A 1146 15.02 -33.55 -3.28
C ALA A 1146 15.38 -34.49 -2.11
N LYS A 1147 15.48 -33.95 -0.88
CA LYS A 1147 15.98 -34.66 0.31
C LYS A 1147 17.37 -35.27 0.05
N ALA A 1148 18.30 -34.43 -0.40
CA ALA A 1148 19.70 -34.78 -0.60
C ALA A 1148 20.50 -34.62 0.72
N ASP A 1149 21.28 -35.63 1.09
CA ASP A 1149 22.12 -35.63 2.29
C ASP A 1149 23.23 -34.57 2.25
N THR A 1150 23.88 -34.43 1.08
CA THR A 1150 24.87 -33.37 0.85
C THR A 1150 24.78 -32.78 -0.56
N MET A 1151 25.19 -31.52 -0.65
CA MET A 1151 25.33 -30.75 -1.87
C MET A 1151 26.83 -30.64 -2.22
N LYS A 1152 27.19 -31.00 -3.45
CA LYS A 1152 28.53 -30.83 -4.01
C LYS A 1152 28.57 -29.56 -4.88
N LEU A 1153 29.48 -28.65 -4.56
CA LEU A 1153 29.76 -27.43 -5.34
C LEU A 1153 31.14 -27.53 -5.98
N GLY A 1154 31.19 -27.74 -7.29
CA GLY A 1154 32.42 -27.67 -8.09
C GLY A 1154 32.86 -26.23 -8.29
N PHE A 1155 34.16 -25.95 -8.18
CA PHE A 1155 34.77 -24.68 -8.57
C PHE A 1155 35.41 -24.87 -9.95
N VAL A 1156 34.75 -24.41 -11.01
CA VAL A 1156 35.23 -24.52 -12.40
C VAL A 1156 35.69 -23.15 -12.90
N SER A 1157 36.83 -23.08 -13.58
CA SER A 1157 37.40 -21.82 -14.07
C SER A 1157 37.89 -21.94 -15.51
N ARG A 1158 37.70 -20.89 -16.33
CA ARG A 1158 38.28 -20.81 -17.68
C ARG A 1158 39.79 -21.04 -17.62
N THR A 1159 40.34 -21.83 -18.54
CA THR A 1159 41.79 -22.13 -18.63
C THR A 1159 42.60 -20.90 -19.01
N ASN A 1160 41.99 -20.05 -19.84
CA ASN A 1160 42.44 -18.70 -20.19
C ASN A 1160 41.20 -17.81 -20.09
N PRO A 1161 41.20 -16.71 -19.30
CA PRO A 1161 40.02 -15.85 -19.14
C PRO A 1161 39.39 -15.35 -20.46
N LYS A 1162 40.18 -15.31 -21.54
CA LYS A 1162 39.76 -14.93 -22.90
C LYS A 1162 39.26 -16.08 -23.79
N ASN A 1163 39.05 -17.29 -23.24
CA ASN A 1163 38.52 -18.44 -23.96
C ASN A 1163 37.46 -19.15 -23.09
N ASN A 1164 36.23 -19.18 -23.58
CA ASN A 1164 35.07 -19.81 -22.94
C ASN A 1164 34.86 -21.30 -23.32
N ASN A 1165 35.78 -21.90 -24.10
CA ASN A 1165 35.65 -23.28 -24.58
C ASN A 1165 36.50 -24.31 -23.80
N ASP A 1166 37.38 -23.86 -22.91
CA ASP A 1166 38.31 -24.74 -22.16
C ASP A 1166 38.28 -24.43 -20.67
N HIS A 1167 37.79 -25.35 -19.84
CA HIS A 1167 37.67 -25.15 -18.39
C HIS A 1167 38.49 -26.16 -17.56
N VAL A 1168 38.81 -25.75 -16.34
CA VAL A 1168 39.51 -26.57 -15.33
C VAL A 1168 38.70 -26.55 -14.03
N ILE A 1169 38.41 -27.74 -13.52
CA ILE A 1169 37.89 -27.99 -12.17
C ILE A 1169 39.05 -27.73 -11.19
N LEU A 1170 38.92 -26.75 -10.32
CA LEU A 1170 39.90 -26.41 -9.28
C LEU A 1170 39.67 -27.20 -7.96
N GLY A 1171 38.53 -27.87 -7.82
CA GLY A 1171 38.17 -28.76 -6.72
C GLY A 1171 36.68 -28.71 -6.38
N VAL A 1172 36.26 -29.51 -5.39
CA VAL A 1172 34.85 -29.64 -4.97
C VAL A 1172 34.70 -29.34 -3.48
N LEU A 1173 33.70 -28.53 -3.13
CA LEU A 1173 33.26 -28.33 -1.75
C LEU A 1173 32.01 -29.19 -1.48
N THR A 1174 31.94 -29.78 -0.30
CA THR A 1174 30.75 -30.50 0.17
C THR A 1174 30.10 -29.70 1.30
N ASN A 1175 28.80 -29.44 1.20
CA ASN A 1175 27.99 -28.78 2.23
C ASN A 1175 26.75 -29.64 2.53
N LYS A 1176 26.13 -29.51 3.71
CA LYS A 1176 24.75 -29.95 3.91
C LYS A 1176 23.79 -28.86 3.43
N PRO A 1177 22.66 -29.18 2.76
CA PRO A 1177 21.79 -28.14 2.20
C PRO A 1177 21.20 -27.19 3.25
N ARG A 1178 20.68 -27.71 4.38
CA ARG A 1178 20.14 -26.88 5.47
C ARG A 1178 21.22 -25.97 6.11
N ASP A 1179 22.42 -26.50 6.38
CA ASP A 1179 23.55 -25.72 6.93
C ASP A 1179 23.99 -24.60 5.97
N PHE A 1180 23.90 -24.83 4.65
CA PHE A 1180 24.27 -23.87 3.61
C PHE A 1180 23.20 -22.79 3.43
N ALA A 1181 21.90 -23.14 3.52
CA ALA A 1181 20.79 -22.19 3.56
C ALA A 1181 20.95 -21.21 4.75
N ALA A 1182 21.32 -21.71 5.93
CA ALA A 1182 21.59 -20.89 7.10
C ALA A 1182 22.77 -19.91 6.88
N GLN A 1183 23.86 -20.37 6.25
CA GLN A 1183 25.00 -19.50 5.88
C GLN A 1183 24.62 -18.39 4.88
N MET A 1184 23.62 -18.63 4.02
CA MET A 1184 23.11 -17.66 3.05
C MET A 1184 21.99 -16.74 3.57
N ALA A 1185 21.60 -16.87 4.85
CA ALA A 1185 20.39 -16.26 5.40
C ALA A 1185 19.16 -16.51 4.50
N LEU A 1186 18.96 -17.77 4.11
CA LEU A 1186 17.81 -18.24 3.32
C LEU A 1186 16.77 -18.86 4.26
N ASN A 1187 15.64 -18.19 4.44
CA ASN A 1187 14.51 -18.70 5.22
C ASN A 1187 13.58 -19.54 4.32
N LEU A 1188 13.52 -20.86 4.56
CA LEU A 1188 12.65 -21.79 3.83
C LEU A 1188 11.17 -21.48 4.07
N ASN A 1189 10.82 -21.11 5.30
CA ASN A 1189 9.46 -20.83 5.73
C ASN A 1189 8.90 -19.56 5.07
N ASN A 1190 9.79 -18.61 4.71
CA ASN A 1190 9.43 -17.49 3.84
C ASN A 1190 9.16 -17.98 2.40
N GLY A 1191 10.03 -18.84 1.85
CA GLY A 1191 9.83 -19.44 0.53
C GLY A 1191 8.51 -20.18 0.40
N TRP A 1192 8.15 -21.02 1.38
CA TRP A 1192 6.86 -21.74 1.39
C TRP A 1192 5.65 -20.80 1.48
N ALA A 1193 5.75 -19.73 2.26
CA ALA A 1193 4.69 -18.74 2.36
C ALA A 1193 4.50 -17.93 1.06
N ILE A 1194 5.58 -17.65 0.33
CA ILE A 1194 5.52 -17.05 -1.02
C ILE A 1194 4.78 -18.00 -1.98
N VAL A 1195 5.12 -19.29 -1.99
CA VAL A 1195 4.43 -20.32 -2.78
C VAL A 1195 2.95 -20.37 -2.43
N ARG A 1196 2.60 -20.54 -1.15
CA ARG A 1196 1.21 -20.62 -0.69
C ARG A 1196 0.41 -19.36 -1.03
N THR A 1197 0.99 -18.17 -0.90
CA THR A 1197 0.31 -16.91 -1.23
C THR A 1197 -0.03 -16.80 -2.73
N ILE A 1198 0.90 -17.20 -3.60
CA ILE A 1198 0.70 -17.13 -5.05
C ILE A 1198 -0.24 -18.25 -5.55
N VAL A 1199 -0.20 -19.42 -4.91
CA VAL A 1199 -1.19 -20.49 -5.11
C VAL A 1199 -2.59 -20.05 -4.65
N ASP A 1200 -2.74 -19.45 -3.46
CA ASP A 1200 -4.00 -18.89 -2.97
C ASP A 1200 -4.58 -17.84 -3.93
N MET A 1201 -3.73 -17.03 -4.58
CA MET A 1201 -4.15 -16.06 -5.61
C MET A 1201 -4.71 -16.78 -6.85
N VAL A 1202 -3.97 -17.72 -7.44
CA VAL A 1202 -4.41 -18.43 -8.66
C VAL A 1202 -5.63 -19.32 -8.40
N LEU A 1203 -5.73 -19.98 -7.24
CA LEU A 1203 -6.89 -20.80 -6.88
C LEU A 1203 -8.19 -19.99 -6.77
N ARG A 1204 -8.11 -18.70 -6.43
CA ARG A 1204 -9.27 -17.79 -6.38
C ARG A 1204 -9.71 -17.23 -7.72
N MET A 1205 -8.88 -17.36 -8.76
CA MET A 1205 -9.20 -16.90 -10.12
C MET A 1205 -9.96 -17.99 -10.89
N ASP A 1206 -10.56 -17.62 -12.02
CA ASP A 1206 -11.28 -18.55 -12.89
C ASP A 1206 -10.35 -19.59 -13.54
N GLU A 1207 -10.91 -20.63 -14.16
CA GLU A 1207 -10.12 -21.57 -14.95
C GLU A 1207 -9.49 -20.87 -16.15
N GLY A 1208 -8.20 -21.09 -16.39
CA GLY A 1208 -7.45 -20.26 -17.32
C GLY A 1208 -5.93 -20.43 -17.26
N LYS A 1209 -5.24 -19.65 -18.09
CA LYS A 1209 -3.78 -19.56 -18.16
C LYS A 1209 -3.36 -18.18 -17.62
N TYR A 1210 -2.39 -18.19 -16.72
CA TYR A 1210 -1.86 -17.00 -16.06
C TYR A 1210 -0.33 -16.96 -16.18
N VAL A 1211 0.26 -15.77 -16.16
CA VAL A 1211 1.72 -15.59 -16.27
C VAL A 1211 2.22 -14.68 -15.17
N LEU A 1212 3.08 -15.21 -14.30
CA LEU A 1212 3.77 -14.45 -13.26
C LEU A 1212 5.12 -13.97 -13.81
N VAL A 1213 5.24 -12.67 -14.08
CA VAL A 1213 6.44 -12.05 -14.65
C VAL A 1213 7.13 -11.18 -13.61
N LYS A 1214 8.44 -11.33 -13.47
CA LYS A 1214 9.27 -10.42 -12.68
C LYS A 1214 9.74 -9.24 -13.53
N ASP A 1215 9.59 -8.02 -13.00
CA ASP A 1215 9.99 -6.77 -13.68
C ASP A 1215 11.52 -6.68 -13.87
N PRO A 1216 12.06 -6.44 -15.09
CA PRO A 1216 13.51 -6.41 -15.34
C PRO A 1216 14.27 -5.33 -14.55
N ASN A 1217 13.60 -4.22 -14.20
CA ASN A 1217 14.23 -3.03 -13.64
C ASN A 1217 13.72 -2.68 -12.23
N LYS A 1218 12.55 -3.18 -11.82
CA LYS A 1218 11.94 -3.00 -10.48
C LYS A 1218 11.94 -4.30 -9.66
N SER A 1219 11.92 -4.17 -8.33
CA SER A 1219 11.91 -5.30 -7.38
C SER A 1219 10.49 -5.79 -7.06
N LEU A 1220 9.73 -6.16 -8.11
CA LEU A 1220 8.34 -6.62 -8.00
C LEU A 1220 8.00 -7.73 -9.00
N LEU A 1221 6.93 -8.46 -8.73
CA LEU A 1221 6.27 -9.40 -9.65
C LEU A 1221 4.95 -8.80 -10.14
N ARG A 1222 4.52 -9.20 -11.34
CA ARG A 1222 3.17 -8.97 -11.88
C ARG A 1222 2.54 -10.30 -12.24
N LEU A 1223 1.30 -10.52 -11.84
CA LEU A 1223 0.50 -11.66 -12.27
C LEU A 1223 -0.47 -11.21 -13.36
N TYR A 1224 -0.34 -11.78 -14.56
CA TYR A 1224 -1.21 -11.52 -15.70
C TYR A 1224 -2.18 -12.68 -15.92
N SER A 1225 -3.41 -12.39 -16.34
CA SER A 1225 -4.27 -13.35 -17.05
C SER A 1225 -3.99 -13.24 -18.55
N VAL A 1226 -3.92 -14.37 -19.25
CA VAL A 1226 -3.60 -14.42 -20.69
C VAL A 1226 -4.57 -15.34 -21.44
N PRO A 1227 -4.85 -15.10 -22.72
CA PRO A 1227 -5.65 -16.03 -23.55
C PRO A 1227 -5.09 -17.45 -23.50
N LEU A 1228 -5.96 -18.46 -23.54
CA LEU A 1228 -5.55 -19.87 -23.46
C LEU A 1228 -4.47 -20.23 -24.50
N HIS A 1229 -4.63 -19.80 -25.75
CA HIS A 1229 -3.66 -20.03 -26.85
C HIS A 1229 -2.30 -19.30 -26.67
N THR A 1230 -2.09 -18.53 -25.60
CA THR A 1230 -0.80 -17.86 -25.35
C THR A 1230 0.30 -18.92 -25.17
N PHE A 1231 1.35 -18.78 -25.99
CA PHE A 1231 2.45 -19.73 -26.18
C PHE A 1231 2.08 -21.06 -26.87
N GLU A 1232 0.88 -21.19 -27.46
CA GLU A 1232 0.45 -22.37 -28.23
C GLU A 1232 0.48 -22.13 -29.75
N GLU A 1233 0.26 -20.88 -30.19
CA GLU A 1233 0.24 -20.48 -31.62
C GLU A 1233 1.56 -20.81 -32.37
N GLU A 1234 2.67 -20.88 -31.64
CA GLU A 1234 4.02 -20.90 -32.20
C GLU A 1234 4.39 -22.24 -32.87
N ASP A 1235 3.73 -23.35 -32.52
CA ASP A 1235 3.96 -24.67 -33.14
C ASP A 1235 3.11 -24.91 -34.41
N ALA A 1236 2.21 -23.98 -34.75
CA ALA A 1236 1.40 -24.09 -35.97
C ALA A 1236 2.19 -23.80 -37.26
N GLU A 1237 3.29 -23.05 -37.19
CA GLU A 1237 4.07 -22.64 -38.38
C GLU A 1237 4.95 -23.75 -38.98
N GLU A 1238 5.27 -24.84 -38.26
CA GLU A 1238 6.11 -25.93 -38.77
C GLU A 1238 5.32 -27.10 -39.42
N MET A 1239 3.98 -27.06 -39.45
CA MET A 1239 3.14 -28.13 -40.04
C MET A 1239 2.36 -27.74 -41.32
N GLN A 1240 2.83 -26.73 -42.07
CA GLN A 1240 2.48 -26.59 -43.49
C GLN A 1240 3.61 -27.10 -44.40
N ALA A 1241 3.63 -28.41 -44.62
CA ALA A 1241 4.26 -28.95 -45.83
C ALA A 1241 3.51 -28.40 -47.06
N PRO A 1242 4.21 -27.97 -48.12
CA PRO A 1242 3.54 -27.54 -49.34
C PRO A 1242 2.83 -28.74 -49.96
N ALA A 1243 1.53 -28.60 -50.25
CA ALA A 1243 0.84 -29.52 -51.13
C ALA A 1243 1.46 -29.40 -52.53
N GLU A 1244 1.80 -30.53 -53.15
CA GLU A 1244 2.26 -30.57 -54.53
C GLU A 1244 1.06 -30.39 -55.47
N ASP A 1245 1.20 -29.51 -56.49
CA ASP A 1245 0.23 -29.38 -57.58
C ASP A 1245 0.33 -30.60 -58.52
N ASP A 1246 -0.49 -31.62 -58.28
CA ASP A 1246 -0.68 -32.76 -59.20
C ASP A 1246 -1.84 -32.47 -60.18
N ASP A 1247 -1.50 -32.17 -61.43
CA ASP A 1247 -2.41 -32.22 -62.60
C ASP A 1247 -2.53 -33.68 -63.10
N GLU A 1248 -3.50 -34.48 -62.59
CA GLU A 1248 -4.34 -35.45 -63.34
C GLU A 1248 -5.39 -36.20 -62.49
#